data_AF-A0A7Z9N241-F1
#
_entry.id   AF-A0A7Z9N241-F1
#
_cell.length_a   1.000
_cell.length_b   1.000
_cell.length_c   1.000
_cell.angle_alpha   90.00
_cell.angle_beta   90.00
_cell.angle_gamma   90.00
#
_symmetry.space_group_name_H-M   'P 1'
#
loop_
_entity.id
_entity.type
_entity.pdbx_description
1 polymer ?
#
loop_
_entity_poly.entity_id
_entity_poly.type
_entity_poly.pdbx_seq_one_letter_code
_entity_poly.pdbx_strand_id
1 'polypeptide(L)'
;MHFRSFIFCLAFIGFFSWIFPQVTYNHPELNWKTFETDHFMIHFYDGTEHSAREGAVVAENIYPFVTDLYDYAPQVKTHIIFTDTDDIANGAAYYYDNKIIIWTMPLDFELRGSHRWLQNVITHEFTHIVSMQKAMKAGLKYPGAYLQYMGYEDEKREDVLYGFPNTLVSYPLPGTAVPPWLAEGTAQFMYEGADYDNWDTHRDMILRDRVLHDNLLTLTEMNTFGKSGIGNESTYNSGYALCRYIAVKHGSEKLRMIMEDLSHPFQYSIDNAIEKVTGLSGKELYNNYKNVLEKRYDLLTETMRENEQKGKILISDGTTNLHPVWSPDGKRFAYISNKNNDYFGQTDLFIYTIDTKAEEKISDGVKSSPAWHPDGNIIYYTKKPKNPDKTGSKYFDLFEYRFEAEEETRLTKGTRAFSPVFIPSDSSIVFIATKDGSQNLHQFDFKRNIIRKLTDFDNHKIIHSLFYDSVKEWLIFDHTDHHFRNIGYLSLKDSTYGDFLNNALWDERDMTVSASGKIVYSDDRSGIFNLYQIDEESDGQGYITNVTGGAFMPDVNANGEILYSLYENGGYKIAFLDSVNWIDEGNVGYSSTYFLRNENIQPPLLEQDTSIASTYEDNFPPMFILPKIMADYGTVKPGFYFYSSEILERLTLFGG
;
A
#
# COMPACT_ATOMS: atom_id res chain seq x y z
N MET A 1 -47.66 -19.35 22.68
CA MET A 1 -46.82 -19.68 21.50
C MET A 1 -45.81 -18.58 21.17
N HIS A 2 -46.07 -17.31 21.52
CA HIS A 2 -45.21 -16.17 21.17
C HIS A 2 -43.89 -15.98 21.96
N PHE A 3 -43.70 -16.67 23.10
CA PHE A 3 -42.46 -16.52 23.89
C PHE A 3 -41.31 -17.44 23.42
N ARG A 4 -41.64 -18.56 22.74
CA ARG A 4 -40.63 -19.48 22.19
C ARG A 4 -40.04 -18.99 20.86
N SER A 5 -40.80 -18.25 20.06
CA SER A 5 -40.31 -17.67 18.78
C SER A 5 -39.34 -16.50 19.00
N PHE A 6 -39.49 -15.74 20.10
CA PHE A 6 -38.58 -14.63 20.42
C PHE A 6 -37.20 -15.13 20.87
N ILE A 7 -37.14 -16.23 21.63
CA ILE A 7 -35.90 -16.89 22.03
C ILE A 7 -35.21 -17.57 20.82
N PHE A 8 -35.99 -18.07 19.86
CA PHE A 8 -35.45 -18.65 18.63
C PHE A 8 -34.82 -17.60 17.70
N CYS A 9 -35.38 -16.38 17.62
CA CYS A 9 -34.78 -15.27 16.88
C CYS A 9 -33.46 -14.76 17.50
N LEU A 10 -33.36 -14.69 18.83
CA LEU A 10 -32.11 -14.33 19.52
C LEU A 10 -31.01 -15.39 19.33
N ALA A 11 -31.38 -16.68 19.29
CA ALA A 11 -30.45 -17.76 18.96
C ALA A 11 -30.03 -17.77 17.47
N PHE A 12 -30.91 -17.29 16.57
CA PHE A 12 -30.61 -17.17 15.13
C PHE A 12 -29.66 -16.02 14.81
N ILE A 13 -29.74 -14.90 15.56
CA ILE A 13 -28.82 -13.76 15.42
C ILE A 13 -27.40 -14.14 15.87
N GLY A 14 -27.25 -14.99 16.89
CA GLY A 14 -25.94 -15.51 17.31
C GLY A 14 -25.27 -16.48 16.33
N PHE A 15 -26.03 -17.09 15.40
CA PHE A 15 -25.51 -18.04 14.42
C PHE A 15 -25.06 -17.37 13.10
N PHE A 16 -25.64 -16.22 12.73
CA PHE A 16 -25.26 -15.50 11.50
C PHE A 16 -23.98 -14.67 11.64
N SER A 17 -23.57 -14.33 12.87
CA SER A 17 -22.25 -13.71 13.14
C SER A 17 -21.06 -14.61 12.81
N TRP A 18 -21.28 -15.90 12.48
CA TRP A 18 -20.21 -16.82 12.08
C TRP A 18 -20.04 -16.96 10.56
N ILE A 19 -20.97 -16.45 9.75
CA ILE A 19 -21.03 -16.79 8.31
C ILE A 19 -20.64 -15.62 7.39
N PHE A 20 -20.56 -14.38 7.91
CA PHE A 20 -20.06 -13.22 7.17
C PHE A 20 -19.09 -12.38 8.02
N PRO A 21 -17.78 -12.67 8.01
CA PRO A 21 -16.81 -11.86 8.73
C PRO A 21 -16.43 -10.64 7.88
N GLN A 22 -17.26 -9.61 7.91
CA GLN A 22 -16.76 -8.24 8.00
C GLN A 22 -17.12 -7.73 9.39
N VAL A 23 -16.51 -8.35 10.41
CA VAL A 23 -16.55 -7.79 11.76
C VAL A 23 -15.48 -6.71 11.77
N THR A 24 -15.86 -5.46 11.61
CA THR A 24 -15.10 -4.36 12.22
C THR A 24 -15.15 -4.64 13.73
N TYR A 25 -14.03 -5.07 14.29
CA TYR A 25 -13.98 -5.37 15.72
C TYR A 25 -14.05 -4.05 16.47
N ASN A 26 -15.11 -3.87 17.25
CA ASN A 26 -15.20 -2.73 18.14
C ASN A 26 -14.08 -2.89 19.19
N HIS A 27 -13.28 -1.83 19.36
CA HIS A 27 -12.21 -1.72 20.34
C HIS A 27 -12.69 -0.86 21.54
N PRO A 28 -13.61 -1.36 22.40
CA PRO A 28 -14.19 -0.60 23.49
C PRO A 28 -13.18 -0.30 24.61
N GLU A 29 -12.04 -0.99 24.64
CA GLU A 29 -10.96 -0.74 25.57
C GLU A 29 -10.18 0.54 25.29
N LEU A 30 -10.31 1.11 24.08
CA LEU A 30 -9.59 2.31 23.69
C LEU A 30 -10.24 3.56 24.28
N ASN A 31 -9.43 4.34 24.99
CA ASN A 31 -9.83 5.63 25.53
C ASN A 31 -9.58 6.71 24.48
N TRP A 32 -10.58 6.96 23.65
CA TRP A 32 -10.49 7.95 22.59
C TRP A 32 -10.46 9.38 23.12
N LYS A 33 -9.59 10.18 22.51
CA LYS A 33 -9.37 11.61 22.76
C LYS A 33 -9.54 12.39 21.46
N THR A 34 -9.81 13.68 21.61
CA THR A 34 -9.92 14.60 20.48
C THR A 34 -9.31 15.96 20.79
N PHE A 35 -8.71 16.59 19.78
CA PHE A 35 -8.40 18.02 19.78
C PHE A 35 -8.80 18.64 18.43
N GLU A 36 -8.91 19.96 18.42
CA GLU A 36 -9.37 20.75 17.29
C GLU A 36 -8.23 21.64 16.79
N THR A 37 -8.06 21.69 15.47
CA THR A 37 -7.18 22.64 14.76
C THR A 37 -8.04 23.63 13.98
N ASP A 38 -7.47 24.48 13.13
CA ASP A 38 -8.24 25.47 12.36
C ASP A 38 -9.26 24.81 11.41
N HIS A 39 -8.87 23.72 10.74
CA HIS A 39 -9.66 23.05 9.71
C HIS A 39 -10.03 21.58 10.01
N PHE A 40 -9.48 20.99 11.07
CA PHE A 40 -9.65 19.56 11.36
C PHE A 40 -10.07 19.27 12.80
N MET A 41 -10.73 18.12 12.96
CA MET A 41 -11.00 17.48 14.24
C MET A 41 -10.18 16.19 14.30
N ILE A 42 -9.22 16.12 15.20
CA ILE A 42 -8.27 15.00 15.27
C ILE A 42 -8.69 14.05 16.38
N HIS A 43 -8.80 12.76 16.06
CA HIS A 43 -9.25 11.72 16.98
C HIS A 43 -8.20 10.61 17.09
N PHE A 44 -7.85 10.24 18.32
CA PHE A 44 -6.77 9.29 18.59
C PHE A 44 -6.96 8.64 19.97
N TYR A 45 -6.09 7.70 20.32
CA TYR A 45 -5.98 7.14 21.67
C TYR A 45 -4.50 7.06 22.06
N ASP A 46 -4.18 6.68 23.30
CA ASP A 46 -2.80 6.75 23.83
C ASP A 46 -1.73 6.03 22.97
N GLY A 47 -2.12 5.07 22.11
CA GLY A 47 -1.21 4.36 21.22
C GLY A 47 -0.98 5.00 19.84
N THR A 48 -1.66 6.11 19.54
CA THR A 48 -1.59 6.82 18.25
C THR A 48 -1.38 8.33 18.40
N GLU A 49 -1.05 8.80 19.60
CA GLU A 49 -0.94 10.24 19.89
C GLU A 49 0.18 10.91 19.10
N HIS A 50 1.32 10.24 18.92
CA HIS A 50 2.43 10.84 18.18
C HIS A 50 2.05 11.04 16.71
N SER A 51 1.53 9.99 16.05
CA SER A 51 1.03 10.12 14.68
C SER A 51 -0.10 11.14 14.55
N ALA A 52 -1.00 11.24 15.53
CA ALA A 52 -2.08 12.23 15.49
C ALA A 52 -1.58 13.68 15.54
N ARG A 53 -0.55 13.96 16.35
CA ARG A 53 0.04 15.29 16.48
C ARG A 53 0.87 15.71 15.28
N GLU A 54 1.69 14.81 14.73
CA GLU A 54 2.40 15.08 13.46
C GLU A 54 1.40 15.23 12.31
N GLY A 55 0.42 14.32 12.23
CA GLY A 55 -0.57 14.31 11.17
C GLY A 55 -1.47 15.55 11.14
N ALA A 56 -1.76 16.15 12.29
CA ALA A 56 -2.46 17.42 12.38
C ALA A 56 -1.68 18.57 11.71
N VAL A 57 -0.37 18.63 11.92
CA VAL A 57 0.51 19.63 11.28
C VAL A 57 0.55 19.43 9.78
N VAL A 58 0.69 18.17 9.33
CA VAL A 58 0.62 17.84 7.89
C VAL A 58 -0.69 18.32 7.29
N ALA A 59 -1.82 17.98 7.91
CA ALA A 59 -3.16 18.30 7.41
C ALA A 59 -3.36 19.82 7.27
N GLU A 60 -2.95 20.60 8.27
CA GLU A 60 -3.02 22.07 8.21
C GLU A 60 -2.07 22.67 7.17
N ASN A 61 -0.88 22.10 7.01
CA ASN A 61 0.08 22.56 6.01
C ASN A 61 -0.43 22.39 4.57
N ILE A 62 -1.02 21.22 4.27
CA ILE A 62 -1.48 20.89 2.91
C ILE A 62 -2.85 21.48 2.57
N TYR A 63 -3.63 21.88 3.59
CA TYR A 63 -4.99 22.38 3.42
C TYR A 63 -5.11 23.45 2.31
N PRO A 64 -4.39 24.60 2.38
CA PRO A 64 -4.56 25.67 1.39
C PRO A 64 -4.22 25.21 -0.03
N PHE A 65 -3.18 24.40 -0.21
CA PHE A 65 -2.74 23.96 -1.53
C PHE A 65 -3.79 23.07 -2.22
N VAL A 66 -4.37 22.13 -1.47
CA VAL A 66 -5.40 21.23 -1.99
C VAL A 66 -6.70 22.00 -2.25
N THR A 67 -7.13 22.86 -1.33
CA THR A 67 -8.38 23.62 -1.50
C THR A 67 -8.30 24.64 -2.64
N ASP A 68 -7.13 25.26 -2.84
CA ASP A 68 -6.92 26.26 -3.89
C ASP A 68 -6.95 25.63 -5.28
N LEU A 69 -6.34 24.44 -5.46
CA LEU A 69 -6.36 23.73 -6.73
C LEU A 69 -7.80 23.45 -7.20
N TYR A 70 -8.68 23.02 -6.28
CA TYR A 70 -10.06 22.67 -6.59
C TYR A 70 -11.06 23.83 -6.44
N ASP A 71 -10.61 25.00 -5.98
CA ASP A 71 -11.48 26.13 -5.63
C ASP A 71 -12.67 25.63 -4.78
N TYR A 72 -12.33 24.92 -3.71
CA TYR A 72 -13.27 24.24 -2.83
C TYR A 72 -12.67 24.02 -1.45
N ALA A 73 -13.37 24.51 -0.43
CA ALA A 73 -13.07 24.24 0.97
C ALA A 73 -14.22 23.42 1.59
N PRO A 74 -13.93 22.37 2.37
CA PRO A 74 -14.95 21.66 3.14
C PRO A 74 -15.77 22.62 4.02
N GLN A 75 -17.10 22.44 4.05
CA GLN A 75 -18.00 23.35 4.76
C GLN A 75 -17.93 23.22 6.29
N VAL A 76 -17.41 22.10 6.76
CA VAL A 76 -17.21 21.77 8.17
C VAL A 76 -15.80 21.20 8.33
N LYS A 77 -15.30 21.18 9.57
CA LYS A 77 -13.99 20.61 9.86
C LYS A 77 -13.97 19.13 9.46
N THR A 78 -12.88 18.72 8.84
CA THR A 78 -12.70 17.32 8.43
C THR A 78 -12.23 16.52 9.63
N HIS A 79 -12.89 15.40 9.90
CA HIS A 79 -12.48 14.50 10.97
C HIS A 79 -11.33 13.62 10.51
N ILE A 80 -10.25 13.50 11.28
CA ILE A 80 -9.16 12.55 11.02
C ILE A 80 -9.01 11.61 12.22
N ILE A 81 -9.12 10.31 11.97
CA ILE A 81 -9.05 9.26 12.98
C ILE A 81 -7.74 8.49 12.81
N PHE A 82 -6.93 8.43 13.85
CA PHE A 82 -5.67 7.66 13.85
C PHE A 82 -5.83 6.34 14.60
N THR A 83 -5.56 5.22 13.92
CA THR A 83 -5.68 3.87 14.47
C THR A 83 -4.44 3.01 14.19
N ASP A 84 -4.12 2.12 15.12
CA ASP A 84 -2.98 1.18 15.06
C ASP A 84 -3.36 -0.20 15.61
N THR A 85 -4.65 -0.54 15.58
CA THR A 85 -5.19 -1.79 16.13
C THR A 85 -4.93 -3.01 15.26
N ASP A 86 -4.41 -2.82 14.05
CA ASP A 86 -4.13 -3.87 13.09
C ASP A 86 -2.86 -3.57 12.29
N ASP A 87 -2.21 -4.62 11.78
CA ASP A 87 -1.12 -4.47 10.84
C ASP A 87 -1.65 -4.25 9.42
N ILE A 88 -2.13 -3.03 9.20
CA ILE A 88 -2.63 -2.50 7.93
C ILE A 88 -2.00 -1.13 7.73
N ALA A 89 -1.34 -0.90 6.59
CA ALA A 89 -0.89 0.42 6.18
C ALA A 89 -1.85 0.96 5.12
N ASN A 90 -2.75 1.86 5.51
CA ASN A 90 -3.74 2.43 4.60
C ASN A 90 -4.31 3.78 5.08
N GLY A 91 -5.01 4.45 4.19
CA GLY A 91 -5.92 5.56 4.49
C GLY A 91 -7.32 5.26 3.94
N ALA A 92 -8.33 5.99 4.41
CA ALA A 92 -9.66 5.97 3.82
C ALA A 92 -10.39 7.31 3.98
N ALA A 93 -10.74 7.94 2.87
CA ALA A 93 -11.57 9.13 2.80
C ALA A 93 -13.07 8.79 2.59
N TYR A 94 -13.86 9.05 3.62
CA TYR A 94 -15.32 9.01 3.58
C TYR A 94 -15.85 10.41 3.27
N TYR A 95 -15.74 10.81 2.01
CA TYR A 95 -15.99 12.18 1.55
C TYR A 95 -17.43 12.68 1.74
N TYR A 96 -18.43 11.80 1.91
CA TYR A 96 -19.79 12.21 2.33
C TYR A 96 -19.90 12.49 3.83
N ASP A 97 -19.16 11.75 4.66
CA ASP A 97 -19.10 11.94 6.11
C ASP A 97 -18.12 13.04 6.52
N ASN A 98 -17.34 13.56 5.58
CA ASN A 98 -16.22 14.49 5.80
C ASN A 98 -15.20 13.95 6.82
N LYS A 99 -14.84 12.68 6.63
CA LYS A 99 -14.05 11.87 7.57
C LYS A 99 -12.91 11.15 6.86
N ILE A 100 -11.75 11.12 7.49
CA ILE A 100 -10.55 10.39 7.08
C ILE A 100 -10.18 9.40 8.20
N ILE A 101 -9.82 8.18 7.84
CA ILE A 101 -9.21 7.20 8.75
C ILE A 101 -7.79 6.94 8.28
N ILE A 102 -6.83 7.05 9.18
CA ILE A 102 -5.41 6.77 8.95
C ILE A 102 -5.01 5.59 9.83
N TRP A 103 -4.54 4.51 9.18
CA TRP A 103 -3.82 3.46 9.89
C TRP A 103 -2.35 3.85 9.97
N THR A 104 -1.83 3.93 11.20
CA THR A 104 -0.51 4.52 11.45
C THR A 104 0.65 3.63 11.01
N MET A 105 0.43 2.32 10.83
CA MET A 105 1.47 1.42 10.32
C MET A 105 2.01 1.97 8.99
N PRO A 106 3.35 2.12 8.86
CA PRO A 106 3.94 2.67 7.64
C PRO A 106 3.74 1.72 6.46
N LEU A 107 3.54 2.30 5.28
CA LEU A 107 3.44 1.54 4.04
C LEU A 107 4.80 1.00 3.62
N ASP A 108 4.91 -0.33 3.58
CA ASP A 108 6.04 -1.06 3.01
C ASP A 108 5.54 -1.98 1.89
N PHE A 109 5.69 -1.51 0.65
CA PHE A 109 5.09 -2.12 -0.53
C PHE A 109 5.98 -2.03 -1.75
N GLU A 110 6.34 -3.18 -2.32
CA GLU A 110 7.38 -3.27 -3.35
C GLU A 110 7.02 -2.65 -4.70
N LEU A 111 5.76 -2.28 -4.92
CA LEU A 111 5.32 -1.61 -6.14
C LEU A 111 5.27 -0.07 -6.02
N ARG A 112 5.75 0.49 -4.91
CA ARG A 112 5.80 1.95 -4.67
C ARG A 112 7.18 2.39 -4.16
N GLY A 113 7.53 3.63 -4.45
CA GLY A 113 8.73 4.26 -3.89
C GLY A 113 8.63 4.47 -2.38
N SER A 114 9.72 4.96 -1.80
CA SER A 114 9.85 5.14 -0.35
C SER A 114 9.83 6.62 0.00
N HIS A 115 8.92 6.98 0.90
CA HIS A 115 8.72 8.34 1.38
C HIS A 115 8.06 8.29 2.77
N ARG A 116 8.04 9.41 3.50
CA ARG A 116 7.32 9.51 4.79
C ARG A 116 5.84 9.19 4.60
N TRP A 117 5.43 8.08 5.21
CA TRP A 117 4.08 7.54 5.04
C TRP A 117 2.99 8.54 5.43
N LEU A 118 3.13 9.16 6.61
CA LEU A 118 2.07 9.99 7.18
C LEU A 118 1.78 11.25 6.34
N GLN A 119 2.83 11.88 5.82
CA GLN A 119 2.72 13.04 4.93
C GLN A 119 2.02 12.68 3.61
N ASN A 120 2.39 11.53 3.02
CA ASN A 120 1.74 11.04 1.82
C ASN A 120 0.25 10.75 2.08
N VAL A 121 -0.06 9.83 3.01
CA VAL A 121 -1.42 9.31 3.17
C VAL A 121 -2.41 10.41 3.56
N ILE A 122 -2.04 11.35 4.44
CA ILE A 122 -2.93 12.44 4.83
C ILE A 122 -3.24 13.34 3.63
N THR A 123 -2.22 13.69 2.85
CA THR A 123 -2.40 14.54 1.66
C THR A 123 -3.23 13.83 0.59
N HIS A 124 -3.01 12.53 0.41
CA HIS A 124 -3.77 11.68 -0.50
C HIS A 124 -5.26 11.64 -0.10
N GLU A 125 -5.56 11.28 1.15
CA GLU A 125 -6.95 11.19 1.62
C GLU A 125 -7.65 12.55 1.67
N PHE A 126 -6.95 13.62 2.04
CA PHE A 126 -7.54 14.95 2.01
C PHE A 126 -7.83 15.44 0.59
N THR A 127 -6.98 15.07 -0.37
CA THR A 127 -7.26 15.33 -1.80
C THR A 127 -8.53 14.61 -2.25
N HIS A 128 -8.80 13.38 -1.80
CA HIS A 128 -10.09 12.72 -2.04
C HIS A 128 -11.26 13.50 -1.43
N ILE A 129 -11.17 13.96 -0.18
CA ILE A 129 -12.22 14.79 0.45
C ILE A 129 -12.57 15.98 -0.44
N VAL A 130 -11.58 16.79 -0.81
CA VAL A 130 -11.80 18.04 -1.55
C VAL A 130 -12.26 17.78 -2.99
N SER A 131 -11.56 16.93 -3.73
CA SER A 131 -11.84 16.67 -5.15
C SER A 131 -13.17 15.96 -5.37
N MET A 132 -13.53 15.00 -4.51
CA MET A 132 -14.81 14.28 -4.62
C MET A 132 -15.98 15.16 -4.21
N GLN A 133 -15.83 15.99 -3.18
CA GLN A 133 -16.86 16.95 -2.80
C GLN A 133 -17.08 18.02 -3.89
N LYS A 134 -16.03 18.45 -4.59
CA LYS A 134 -16.15 19.32 -5.77
C LYS A 134 -16.97 18.67 -6.90
N ALA A 135 -16.89 17.35 -7.05
CA ALA A 135 -17.60 16.59 -8.08
C ALA A 135 -19.04 16.16 -7.69
N MET A 136 -19.51 16.49 -6.49
CA MET A 136 -20.84 16.09 -6.02
C MET A 136 -21.97 16.86 -6.71
N LYS A 137 -23.06 16.14 -7.00
CA LYS A 137 -24.27 16.70 -7.63
C LYS A 137 -25.24 17.37 -6.66
N ALA A 138 -25.22 16.95 -5.39
CA ALA A 138 -26.23 17.35 -4.42
C ALA A 138 -25.67 17.53 -2.99
N GLY A 139 -24.36 17.79 -2.89
CA GLY A 139 -23.65 18.00 -1.63
C GLY A 139 -23.66 16.78 -0.69
N LEU A 140 -23.22 17.00 0.55
CA LEU A 140 -22.99 15.92 1.54
C LEU A 140 -24.27 15.20 1.98
N LYS A 141 -25.41 15.91 1.95
CA LYS A 141 -26.67 15.41 2.52
C LYS A 141 -27.41 14.43 1.62
N TYR A 142 -27.20 14.50 0.30
CA TYR A 142 -27.96 13.72 -0.68
C TYR A 142 -27.00 12.89 -1.56
N PRO A 143 -26.47 11.77 -1.03
CA PRO A 143 -25.48 10.96 -1.75
C PRO A 143 -26.03 10.25 -3.00
N GLY A 144 -27.34 10.24 -3.17
CA GLY A 144 -28.00 9.70 -4.34
C GLY A 144 -29.52 9.65 -4.17
N ALA A 145 -30.19 9.08 -5.16
CA ALA A 145 -31.61 8.80 -5.11
C ALA A 145 -31.92 7.42 -5.73
N TYR A 146 -33.13 6.91 -5.53
CA TYR A 146 -33.55 5.63 -6.10
C TYR A 146 -34.86 5.74 -6.87
N LEU A 147 -34.91 5.10 -8.03
CA LEU A 147 -36.16 4.76 -8.72
C LEU A 147 -36.41 3.27 -8.51
N GLN A 148 -37.53 2.94 -7.85
CA GLN A 148 -37.84 1.56 -7.48
C GLN A 148 -39.15 1.12 -8.09
N TYR A 149 -39.23 -0.15 -8.49
CA TYR A 149 -40.46 -0.80 -8.90
C TYR A 149 -40.57 -2.15 -8.20
N MET A 150 -41.74 -2.42 -7.63
CA MET A 150 -42.04 -3.70 -7.00
C MET A 150 -43.31 -4.30 -7.59
N GLY A 151 -43.16 -5.47 -8.21
CA GLY A 151 -44.24 -6.26 -8.77
C GLY A 151 -44.67 -7.34 -7.80
N TYR A 152 -45.93 -7.73 -7.90
CA TYR A 152 -46.53 -8.76 -7.06
C TYR A 152 -47.32 -9.74 -7.92
N GLU A 153 -47.48 -10.95 -7.42
CA GLU A 153 -48.36 -11.96 -8.01
C GLU A 153 -49.83 -11.52 -7.94
N ASP A 154 -50.60 -11.89 -8.96
CA ASP A 154 -52.05 -11.65 -8.97
C ASP A 154 -52.77 -12.53 -7.93
N GLU A 155 -52.21 -13.72 -7.64
CA GLU A 155 -52.76 -14.66 -6.67
C GLU A 155 -52.45 -14.18 -5.24
N LYS A 156 -53.52 -13.96 -4.46
CA LYS A 156 -53.43 -13.59 -3.05
C LYS A 156 -54.47 -14.34 -2.24
N ARG A 157 -54.12 -14.68 -1.00
CA ARG A 157 -55.11 -15.17 -0.03
C ARG A 157 -56.11 -14.06 0.29
N GLU A 158 -57.35 -14.43 0.61
CA GLU A 158 -58.42 -13.48 0.94
C GLU A 158 -58.07 -12.53 2.11
N ASP A 159 -57.18 -12.94 3.02
CA ASP A 159 -56.75 -12.17 4.18
C ASP A 159 -55.50 -11.31 3.95
N VAL A 160 -54.93 -11.32 2.74
CA VAL A 160 -53.73 -10.54 2.41
C VAL A 160 -54.09 -9.45 1.41
N LEU A 161 -53.80 -8.19 1.78
CA LEU A 161 -54.07 -7.01 0.95
C LEU A 161 -53.38 -7.09 -0.43
N TYR A 162 -52.20 -7.71 -0.44
CA TYR A 162 -51.22 -7.74 -1.50
C TYR A 162 -50.82 -9.20 -1.83
N GLY A 163 -50.69 -9.58 -3.10
CA GLY A 163 -50.04 -10.84 -3.50
C GLY A 163 -48.56 -10.88 -3.12
N PHE A 164 -47.90 -12.02 -3.29
CA PHE A 164 -46.48 -12.16 -2.97
C PHE A 164 -45.61 -11.35 -3.93
N PRO A 165 -44.57 -10.65 -3.45
CA PRO A 165 -43.69 -9.91 -4.35
C PRO A 165 -42.88 -10.85 -5.23
N ASN A 166 -42.95 -10.64 -6.55
CA ASN A 166 -42.24 -11.46 -7.54
C ASN A 166 -41.22 -10.66 -8.36
N THR A 167 -41.22 -9.33 -8.27
CA THR A 167 -40.30 -8.46 -9.01
C THR A 167 -39.82 -7.33 -8.11
N LEU A 168 -38.51 -7.07 -8.11
CA LEU A 168 -37.91 -5.89 -7.51
C LEU A 168 -36.89 -5.30 -8.50
N VAL A 169 -37.13 -4.06 -8.92
CA VAL A 169 -36.19 -3.26 -9.70
C VAL A 169 -35.80 -2.06 -8.85
N SER A 170 -34.51 -1.81 -8.70
CA SER A 170 -33.99 -0.64 -8.00
C SER A 170 -32.89 -0.02 -8.84
N TYR A 171 -33.14 1.19 -9.35
CA TYR A 171 -32.20 1.94 -10.16
C TYR A 171 -31.64 3.12 -9.34
N PRO A 172 -30.34 3.10 -9.00
CA PRO A 172 -29.71 4.20 -8.28
C PRO A 172 -29.38 5.36 -9.22
N LEU A 173 -29.64 6.58 -8.74
CA LEU A 173 -29.16 7.84 -9.30
C LEU A 173 -28.00 8.32 -8.43
N PRO A 174 -26.74 8.13 -8.84
CA PRO A 174 -25.60 8.41 -7.98
C PRO A 174 -25.37 9.91 -7.82
N GLY A 175 -25.07 10.35 -6.60
CA GLY A 175 -24.71 11.74 -6.30
C GLY A 175 -23.30 12.13 -6.72
N THR A 176 -22.45 11.17 -7.08
CA THR A 176 -21.08 11.36 -7.58
C THR A 176 -20.79 10.36 -8.70
N ALA A 177 -20.10 10.80 -9.76
CA ALA A 177 -19.82 9.99 -10.95
C ALA A 177 -18.36 10.17 -11.42
N VAL A 178 -17.41 9.97 -10.50
CA VAL A 178 -15.96 10.07 -10.77
C VAL A 178 -15.40 8.66 -10.97
N PRO A 179 -14.70 8.37 -12.09
CA PRO A 179 -14.11 7.06 -12.30
C PRO A 179 -12.88 6.84 -11.41
N PRO A 180 -12.58 5.58 -11.03
CA PRO A 180 -11.44 5.23 -10.17
C PRO A 180 -10.11 5.87 -10.56
N TRP A 181 -9.69 5.79 -11.82
CA TRP A 181 -8.40 6.35 -12.23
C TRP A 181 -8.29 7.86 -12.03
N LEU A 182 -9.40 8.59 -12.11
CA LEU A 182 -9.41 10.04 -11.91
C LEU A 182 -9.39 10.34 -10.41
N ALA A 183 -10.18 9.61 -9.60
CA ALA A 183 -10.17 9.74 -8.15
C ALA A 183 -8.78 9.47 -7.57
N GLU A 184 -8.19 8.30 -7.88
CA GLU A 184 -6.84 7.96 -7.41
C GLU A 184 -5.77 8.82 -8.06
N GLY A 185 -5.85 9.04 -9.38
CA GLY A 185 -4.83 9.78 -10.10
C GLY A 185 -4.72 11.23 -9.64
N THR A 186 -5.83 11.85 -9.25
CA THR A 186 -5.82 13.18 -8.64
C THR A 186 -5.31 13.16 -7.20
N ALA A 187 -5.64 12.14 -6.40
CA ALA A 187 -5.13 12.00 -5.05
C ALA A 187 -3.62 11.72 -4.99
N GLN A 188 -3.06 11.01 -5.97
CA GLN A 188 -1.61 10.83 -6.12
C GLN A 188 -0.92 12.05 -6.73
N PHE A 189 -1.62 12.79 -7.61
CA PHE A 189 -1.13 14.08 -8.09
C PHE A 189 -1.11 15.14 -6.99
N MET A 190 -2.02 15.03 -6.02
CA MET A 190 -2.20 15.95 -4.90
C MET A 190 -2.44 17.38 -5.41
N TYR A 191 -1.38 18.17 -5.48
CA TYR A 191 -1.36 19.53 -6.00
C TYR A 191 -0.03 19.81 -6.72
N GLU A 192 0.01 20.90 -7.48
CA GLU A 192 1.21 21.29 -8.21
C GLU A 192 2.37 21.63 -7.26
N GLY A 193 3.47 20.88 -7.36
CA GLY A 193 4.64 21.03 -6.49
C GLY A 193 4.63 20.16 -5.24
N ALA A 194 3.61 19.32 -5.03
CA ALA A 194 3.63 18.31 -3.98
C ALA A 194 4.76 17.30 -4.20
N ASP A 195 5.47 16.93 -3.14
CA ASP A 195 6.54 15.94 -3.16
C ASP A 195 6.25 14.70 -2.31
N TYR A 196 5.17 14.68 -1.51
CA TYR A 196 4.84 13.55 -0.64
C TYR A 196 4.45 12.24 -1.34
N ASP A 197 3.89 12.28 -2.56
CA ASP A 197 3.70 11.10 -3.46
C ASP A 197 4.26 11.44 -4.86
N ASN A 198 5.59 11.48 -4.98
CA ASN A 198 6.24 11.84 -6.23
C ASN A 198 6.21 10.69 -7.27
N TRP A 199 6.53 11.03 -8.52
CA TRP A 199 6.71 10.02 -9.56
C TRP A 199 8.08 9.34 -9.42
N ASP A 200 8.09 8.31 -8.58
CA ASP A 200 9.27 7.50 -8.29
C ASP A 200 9.59 6.45 -9.37
N THR A 201 10.73 5.78 -9.19
CA THR A 201 11.27 4.80 -10.14
C THR A 201 10.48 3.48 -10.18
N HIS A 202 9.73 3.10 -9.14
CA HIS A 202 8.81 1.94 -9.17
C HIS A 202 7.56 2.23 -10.01
N ARG A 203 6.97 3.43 -9.86
CA ARG A 203 5.84 3.85 -10.69
C ARG A 203 6.23 3.90 -12.16
N ASP A 204 7.41 4.44 -12.44
CA ASP A 204 7.98 4.47 -13.79
C ASP A 204 8.26 3.07 -14.31
N MET A 205 8.79 2.15 -13.49
CA MET A 205 8.97 0.73 -13.82
C MET A 205 7.65 0.08 -14.27
N ILE A 206 6.57 0.22 -13.50
CA ILE A 206 5.29 -0.43 -13.83
C ILE A 206 4.72 0.10 -15.14
N LEU A 207 4.79 1.42 -15.36
CA LEU A 207 4.28 2.04 -16.58
C LEU A 207 5.14 1.69 -17.79
N ARG A 208 6.47 1.76 -17.66
CA ARG A 208 7.44 1.38 -18.68
C ARG A 208 7.28 -0.07 -19.12
N ASP A 209 7.28 -0.98 -18.16
CA ASP A 209 7.15 -2.42 -18.42
C ASP A 209 5.88 -2.74 -19.22
N ARG A 210 4.76 -2.10 -18.87
CA ARG A 210 3.51 -2.25 -19.63
C ARG A 210 3.60 -1.73 -21.06
N VAL A 211 4.25 -0.59 -21.27
CA VAL A 211 4.44 -0.02 -22.61
C VAL A 211 5.31 -0.94 -23.45
N LEU A 212 6.43 -1.41 -22.90
CA LEU A 212 7.39 -2.28 -23.60
C LEU A 212 6.81 -3.66 -23.95
N HIS A 213 5.80 -4.13 -23.22
CA HIS A 213 5.14 -5.42 -23.45
C HIS A 213 3.73 -5.30 -24.03
N ASP A 214 3.37 -4.16 -24.62
CA ASP A 214 2.06 -3.91 -25.25
C ASP A 214 0.85 -4.19 -24.33
N ASN A 215 1.00 -3.97 -23.02
CA ASN A 215 0.03 -4.31 -21.96
C ASN A 215 -0.42 -3.09 -21.13
N LEU A 216 -0.44 -1.91 -21.75
CA LEU A 216 -0.95 -0.68 -21.14
C LEU A 216 -2.47 -0.78 -20.94
N LEU A 217 -2.94 -0.45 -19.73
CA LEU A 217 -4.37 -0.46 -19.43
C LEU A 217 -5.10 0.57 -20.29
N THR A 218 -6.13 0.13 -21.01
CA THR A 218 -7.02 1.02 -21.76
C THR A 218 -7.80 1.95 -20.82
N LEU A 219 -8.30 3.07 -21.36
CA LEU A 219 -9.15 4.00 -20.60
C LEU A 219 -10.39 3.30 -19.98
N THR A 220 -10.91 2.27 -20.64
CA THR A 220 -12.04 1.49 -20.10
C THR A 220 -11.63 0.61 -18.93
N GLU A 221 -10.49 -0.08 -19.03
CA GLU A 221 -9.99 -0.91 -17.94
C GLU A 221 -9.64 -0.06 -16.71
N MET A 222 -9.11 1.15 -16.92
CA MET A 222 -8.84 2.13 -15.86
C MET A 222 -10.09 2.60 -15.09
N ASN A 223 -11.30 2.43 -15.64
CA ASN A 223 -12.55 2.80 -14.96
C ASN A 223 -13.01 1.78 -13.90
N THR A 224 -12.26 0.69 -13.67
CA THR A 224 -12.67 -0.38 -12.74
C THR A 224 -11.48 -0.88 -11.90
N PHE A 225 -11.73 -1.15 -10.62
CA PHE A 225 -10.85 -1.99 -9.81
C PHE A 225 -11.25 -3.47 -9.91
N GLY A 226 -10.52 -4.34 -9.23
CA GLY A 226 -10.83 -5.78 -9.15
C GLY A 226 -10.00 -6.63 -10.10
N LYS A 227 -8.82 -6.13 -10.47
CA LYS A 227 -7.85 -6.88 -11.28
C LYS A 227 -6.91 -7.67 -10.35
N SER A 228 -6.49 -8.87 -10.76
CA SER A 228 -5.55 -9.71 -10.03
C SER A 228 -4.09 -9.23 -10.18
N GLY A 229 -3.20 -9.82 -9.37
CA GLY A 229 -1.77 -9.52 -9.31
C GLY A 229 -1.52 -8.05 -9.02
N ILE A 230 -0.86 -7.38 -9.96
CA ILE A 230 -0.53 -5.95 -9.89
C ILE A 230 -1.64 -5.03 -10.44
N GLY A 231 -2.75 -5.58 -10.93
CA GLY A 231 -3.69 -4.82 -11.76
C GLY A 231 -4.40 -3.66 -11.05
N ASN A 232 -4.66 -3.77 -9.74
CA ASN A 232 -5.18 -2.63 -8.96
C ASN A 232 -4.14 -1.52 -8.88
N GLU A 233 -2.91 -1.82 -8.43
CA GLU A 233 -1.81 -0.83 -8.38
C GLU A 233 -1.50 -0.23 -9.76
N SER A 234 -1.71 -0.99 -10.83
CA SER A 234 -1.57 -0.48 -12.20
C SER A 234 -2.61 0.58 -12.54
N THR A 235 -3.82 0.48 -11.98
CA THR A 235 -4.90 1.47 -12.16
C THR A 235 -4.54 2.79 -11.47
N TYR A 236 -3.94 2.73 -10.27
CA TYR A 236 -3.36 3.89 -9.57
C TYR A 236 -2.30 4.57 -10.46
N ASN A 237 -1.23 3.83 -10.81
CA ASN A 237 -0.10 4.38 -11.57
C ASN A 237 -0.50 4.94 -12.94
N SER A 238 -1.38 4.26 -13.68
CA SER A 238 -1.90 4.79 -14.96
C SER A 238 -2.77 6.03 -14.75
N GLY A 239 -3.60 6.06 -13.69
CA GLY A 239 -4.41 7.21 -13.33
C GLY A 239 -3.56 8.43 -12.99
N TYR A 240 -2.53 8.25 -12.15
CA TYR A 240 -1.59 9.30 -11.78
C TYR A 240 -0.84 9.83 -13.02
N ALA A 241 -0.29 8.94 -13.85
CA ALA A 241 0.40 9.33 -15.08
C ALA A 241 -0.50 10.13 -16.04
N LEU A 242 -1.77 9.74 -16.18
CA LEU A 242 -2.74 10.44 -17.01
C LEU A 242 -3.12 11.81 -16.43
N CYS A 243 -3.30 11.92 -15.12
CA CYS A 243 -3.55 13.20 -14.45
C CYS A 243 -2.36 14.16 -14.60
N ARG A 244 -1.13 13.67 -14.45
CA ARG A 244 0.09 14.44 -14.73
C ARG A 244 0.17 14.88 -16.18
N TYR A 245 -0.18 14.01 -17.13
CA TYR A 245 -0.24 14.37 -18.54
C TYR A 245 -1.24 15.50 -18.79
N ILE A 246 -2.45 15.40 -18.21
CA ILE A 246 -3.48 16.44 -18.31
C ILE A 246 -2.95 17.76 -17.74
N ALA A 247 -2.39 17.74 -16.53
CA ALA A 247 -1.85 18.93 -15.87
C ALA A 247 -0.74 19.60 -16.71
N VAL A 248 0.23 18.82 -17.20
CA VAL A 248 1.38 19.34 -17.95
C VAL A 248 1.00 19.82 -19.36
N LYS A 249 0.07 19.13 -20.04
CA LYS A 249 -0.28 19.46 -21.44
C LYS A 249 -1.43 20.45 -21.59
N HIS A 250 -2.36 20.44 -20.64
CA HIS A 250 -3.60 21.22 -20.74
C HIS A 250 -3.80 22.21 -19.59
N GLY A 251 -2.97 22.15 -18.54
CA GLY A 251 -3.08 22.98 -17.34
C GLY A 251 -3.61 22.17 -16.14
N SER A 252 -3.03 22.39 -14.95
CA SER A 252 -3.44 21.71 -13.71
C SER A 252 -4.89 22.02 -13.32
N GLU A 253 -5.39 23.21 -13.67
CA GLU A 253 -6.77 23.63 -13.45
C GLU A 253 -7.80 22.78 -14.19
N LYS A 254 -7.39 22.04 -15.23
CA LYS A 254 -8.28 21.15 -15.98
C LYS A 254 -8.77 19.98 -15.15
N LEU A 255 -7.99 19.51 -14.18
CA LEU A 255 -8.43 18.47 -13.25
C LEU A 255 -9.63 18.95 -12.43
N ARG A 256 -9.55 20.18 -11.89
CA ARG A 256 -10.70 20.84 -11.23
C ARG A 256 -11.87 21.01 -12.17
N MET A 257 -11.65 21.54 -13.37
CA MET A 257 -12.74 21.80 -14.33
C MET A 257 -13.48 20.51 -14.74
N ILE A 258 -12.77 19.38 -14.83
CA ILE A 258 -13.40 18.06 -15.06
C ILE A 258 -14.27 17.67 -13.86
N MET A 259 -13.76 17.78 -12.63
CA MET A 259 -14.55 17.52 -11.42
C MET A 259 -15.80 18.42 -11.35
N GLU A 260 -15.65 19.70 -11.69
CA GLU A 260 -16.75 20.66 -11.75
C GLU A 260 -17.80 20.30 -12.82
N ASP A 261 -17.41 19.88 -14.03
CA ASP A 261 -18.40 19.44 -15.03
C ASP A 261 -19.14 18.19 -14.55
N LEU A 262 -18.43 17.24 -13.91
CA LEU A 262 -19.02 16.04 -13.29
C LEU A 262 -20.02 16.37 -12.16
N SER A 263 -19.92 17.54 -11.52
CA SER A 263 -20.89 17.98 -10.50
C SER A 263 -22.27 18.31 -11.07
N HIS A 264 -22.42 18.47 -12.40
CA HIS A 264 -23.72 18.81 -12.99
C HIS A 264 -24.74 17.65 -12.84
N PRO A 265 -26.02 17.92 -12.49
CA PRO A 265 -27.00 16.88 -12.16
C PRO A 265 -27.23 15.79 -13.21
N PHE A 266 -27.00 16.11 -14.50
CA PHE A 266 -27.22 15.21 -15.63
C PHE A 266 -25.94 14.73 -16.30
N GLN A 267 -24.76 15.10 -15.77
CA GLN A 267 -23.48 14.64 -16.30
C GLN A 267 -23.09 13.30 -15.68
N TYR A 268 -23.07 12.21 -16.44
CA TYR A 268 -22.61 10.89 -15.98
C TYR A 268 -21.52 10.31 -16.87
N SER A 269 -21.02 11.10 -17.83
CA SER A 269 -20.00 10.68 -18.79
C SER A 269 -18.71 11.44 -18.54
N ILE A 270 -17.67 10.71 -18.10
CA ILE A 270 -16.31 11.25 -18.00
C ILE A 270 -15.80 11.74 -19.37
N ASP A 271 -16.14 11.05 -20.44
CA ASP A 271 -15.71 11.40 -21.80
C ASP A 271 -16.26 12.78 -22.21
N ASN A 272 -17.54 13.04 -21.92
CA ASN A 272 -18.18 14.33 -22.17
C ASN A 272 -17.58 15.45 -21.29
N ALA A 273 -17.27 15.15 -20.02
CA ALA A 273 -16.60 16.11 -19.14
C ALA A 273 -15.21 16.50 -19.67
N ILE A 274 -14.42 15.51 -20.12
CA ILE A 274 -13.11 15.75 -20.75
C ILE A 274 -13.28 16.56 -22.03
N GLU A 275 -14.23 16.21 -22.90
CA GLU A 275 -14.46 16.90 -24.17
C GLU A 275 -14.80 18.37 -23.99
N LYS A 276 -15.71 18.70 -23.07
CA LYS A 276 -16.06 20.10 -22.78
C LYS A 276 -14.89 20.92 -22.23
N VAL A 277 -14.04 20.30 -21.42
CA VAL A 277 -12.96 20.99 -20.69
C VAL A 277 -11.69 21.15 -21.53
N THR A 278 -11.39 20.15 -22.35
CA THR A 278 -10.13 20.05 -23.12
C THR A 278 -10.31 20.25 -24.62
N GLY A 279 -11.54 20.09 -25.13
CA GLY A 279 -11.84 20.09 -26.57
C GLY A 279 -11.49 18.77 -27.28
N LEU A 280 -11.05 17.75 -26.55
CA LEU A 280 -10.71 16.42 -27.07
C LEU A 280 -11.66 15.38 -26.47
N SER A 281 -12.12 14.42 -27.25
CA SER A 281 -12.76 13.24 -26.65
C SER A 281 -11.79 12.54 -25.69
N GLY A 282 -12.30 11.87 -24.66
CA GLY A 282 -11.48 11.09 -23.73
C GLY A 282 -10.63 10.03 -24.44
N LYS A 283 -11.15 9.45 -25.52
CA LYS A 283 -10.40 8.53 -26.39
C LYS A 283 -9.24 9.21 -27.11
N GLU A 284 -9.45 10.40 -27.69
CA GLU A 284 -8.38 11.15 -28.36
C GLU A 284 -7.30 11.60 -27.38
N LEU A 285 -7.70 12.12 -26.22
CA LEU A 285 -6.79 12.52 -25.16
C LEU A 285 -5.93 11.33 -24.70
N TYR A 286 -6.56 10.20 -24.43
CA TYR A 286 -5.85 8.99 -24.01
C TYR A 286 -4.90 8.47 -25.09
N ASN A 287 -5.32 8.47 -26.37
CA ASN A 287 -4.45 8.05 -27.47
C ASN A 287 -3.23 8.98 -27.62
N ASN A 288 -3.40 10.28 -27.43
CA ASN A 288 -2.30 11.25 -27.45
C ASN A 288 -1.32 10.98 -26.30
N TYR A 289 -1.84 10.72 -25.10
CA TYR A 289 -1.05 10.30 -23.94
C TYR A 289 -0.25 9.02 -24.22
N LYS A 290 -0.94 7.96 -24.70
CA LYS A 290 -0.32 6.67 -25.05
C LYS A 290 0.82 6.84 -26.05
N ASN A 291 0.59 7.57 -27.14
CA ASN A 291 1.61 7.83 -28.17
C ASN A 291 2.85 8.57 -27.61
N VAL A 292 2.67 9.43 -26.61
CA VAL A 292 3.78 10.12 -25.94
C VAL A 292 4.58 9.15 -25.08
N LEU A 293 3.91 8.26 -24.34
CA LEU A 293 4.57 7.25 -23.52
C LEU A 293 5.35 6.24 -24.34
N GLU A 294 4.76 5.69 -25.40
CA GLU A 294 5.41 4.73 -26.30
C GLU A 294 6.71 5.31 -26.85
N LYS A 295 6.64 6.50 -27.47
CA LYS A 295 7.84 7.19 -27.98
C LYS A 295 8.87 7.49 -26.91
N ARG A 296 8.42 7.88 -25.70
CA ARG A 296 9.31 8.18 -24.58
C ARG A 296 10.07 6.94 -24.15
N TYR A 297 9.37 5.84 -23.85
CA TYR A 297 10.02 4.64 -23.34
C TYR A 297 10.81 3.92 -24.42
N ASP A 298 10.39 3.98 -25.69
CA ASP A 298 11.21 3.46 -26.79
C ASP A 298 12.55 4.17 -26.89
N LEU A 299 12.55 5.51 -26.83
CA LEU A 299 13.78 6.31 -26.87
C LEU A 299 14.65 6.07 -25.62
N LEU A 300 14.04 6.15 -24.44
CA LEU A 300 14.78 6.06 -23.17
C LEU A 300 15.37 4.67 -22.92
N THR A 301 14.85 3.62 -23.56
CA THR A 301 15.27 2.24 -23.29
C THR A 301 16.05 1.58 -24.43
N GLU A 302 16.30 2.30 -25.53
CA GLU A 302 17.04 1.78 -26.69
C GLU A 302 18.40 1.19 -26.31
N THR A 303 19.28 1.99 -25.70
CA THR A 303 20.64 1.56 -25.31
C THR A 303 20.61 0.38 -24.33
N MET A 304 19.69 0.38 -23.37
CA MET A 304 19.57 -0.71 -22.38
C MET A 304 19.12 -2.03 -23.02
N ARG A 305 18.17 -1.97 -23.96
CA ARG A 305 17.69 -3.17 -24.68
C ARG A 305 18.78 -3.78 -25.57
N GLU A 306 19.68 -2.95 -26.12
CA GLU A 306 20.83 -3.43 -26.90
C GLU A 306 21.95 -4.03 -26.03
N ASN A 307 22.05 -3.59 -24.77
CA ASN A 307 23.09 -3.99 -23.81
C ASN A 307 22.50 -4.70 -22.59
N GLU A 308 21.40 -5.45 -22.77
CA GLU A 308 20.70 -6.10 -21.66
C GLU A 308 21.60 -7.13 -21.00
N GLN A 309 21.71 -7.05 -19.67
CA GLN A 309 22.42 -8.03 -18.85
C GLN A 309 21.53 -8.43 -17.68
N LYS A 310 20.98 -9.64 -17.76
CA LYS A 310 20.14 -10.24 -16.72
C LYS A 310 20.53 -11.67 -16.42
N GLY A 311 20.21 -12.12 -15.22
CA GLY A 311 20.39 -13.49 -14.78
C GLY A 311 19.41 -14.46 -15.44
N LYS A 312 19.71 -15.74 -15.29
CA LYS A 312 18.84 -16.83 -15.72
C LYS A 312 17.61 -16.90 -14.81
N ILE A 313 16.41 -16.90 -15.40
CA ILE A 313 15.17 -17.06 -14.64
C ILE A 313 15.08 -18.49 -14.09
N LEU A 314 14.89 -18.61 -12.77
CA LEU A 314 14.60 -19.86 -12.08
C LEU A 314 13.11 -20.00 -11.76
N ILE A 315 12.46 -18.91 -11.33
CA ILE A 315 11.04 -18.88 -10.99
C ILE A 315 10.33 -17.80 -11.79
N SER A 316 9.30 -18.18 -12.54
CA SER A 316 8.47 -17.25 -13.34
C SER A 316 6.99 -17.26 -12.97
N ASP A 317 6.52 -18.26 -12.24
CA ASP A 317 5.09 -18.42 -11.94
C ASP A 317 4.67 -17.47 -10.81
N GLY A 318 3.48 -16.88 -10.96
CA GLY A 318 2.98 -15.82 -10.07
C GLY A 318 3.46 -14.42 -10.48
N THR A 319 2.87 -13.39 -9.87
CA THR A 319 3.24 -11.98 -10.10
C THR A 319 4.16 -11.43 -9.02
N THR A 320 4.23 -12.12 -7.89
CA THR A 320 5.01 -11.75 -6.72
C THR A 320 5.99 -12.87 -6.46
N ASN A 321 7.28 -12.65 -6.70
CA ASN A 321 8.37 -13.56 -6.33
C ASN A 321 9.47 -12.72 -5.70
N LEU A 322 9.49 -12.65 -4.37
CA LEU A 322 10.24 -11.66 -3.60
C LEU A 322 11.18 -12.33 -2.58
N HIS A 323 12.20 -11.58 -2.18
CA HIS A 323 13.15 -11.91 -1.12
C HIS A 323 13.72 -13.34 -1.22
N PRO A 324 14.39 -13.71 -2.33
CA PRO A 324 15.10 -14.97 -2.38
C PRO A 324 16.25 -14.98 -1.37
N VAL A 325 16.39 -16.05 -0.58
CA VAL A 325 17.48 -16.24 0.38
C VAL A 325 18.05 -17.65 0.30
N TRP A 326 19.35 -17.75 0.06
CA TRP A 326 20.07 -19.00 -0.02
C TRP A 326 20.03 -19.77 1.29
N SER A 327 19.89 -21.09 1.21
CA SER A 327 20.22 -21.94 2.34
C SER A 327 21.72 -21.90 2.63
N PRO A 328 22.15 -22.15 3.88
CA PRO A 328 23.58 -22.09 4.24
C PRO A 328 24.49 -23.02 3.43
N ASP A 329 23.94 -24.10 2.87
CA ASP A 329 24.66 -25.07 2.02
C ASP A 329 24.67 -24.71 0.52
N GLY A 330 23.98 -23.64 0.11
CA GLY A 330 23.87 -23.18 -1.27
C GLY A 330 23.07 -24.10 -2.20
N LYS A 331 22.40 -25.15 -1.69
CA LYS A 331 21.69 -26.14 -2.53
C LYS A 331 20.20 -25.82 -2.70
N ARG A 332 19.66 -24.99 -1.82
CA ARG A 332 18.27 -24.57 -1.79
C ARG A 332 18.20 -23.05 -1.62
N PHE A 333 17.05 -22.48 -1.90
CA PHE A 333 16.74 -21.13 -1.47
C PHE A 333 15.27 -21.04 -1.03
N ALA A 334 15.00 -20.14 -0.09
CA ALA A 334 13.65 -19.75 0.28
C ALA A 334 13.25 -18.50 -0.48
N TYR A 335 11.96 -18.32 -0.74
CA TYR A 335 11.41 -17.09 -1.29
C TYR A 335 9.92 -17.01 -0.98
N ILE A 336 9.34 -15.81 -1.06
CA ILE A 336 7.89 -15.64 -0.91
C ILE A 336 7.23 -15.43 -2.28
N SER A 337 6.08 -16.06 -2.48
CA SER A 337 5.35 -15.94 -3.74
C SER A 337 3.85 -15.97 -3.59
N ASN A 338 3.14 -15.24 -4.46
CA ASN A 338 1.69 -15.35 -4.53
C ASN A 338 1.24 -16.57 -5.36
N LYS A 339 2.09 -17.12 -6.24
CA LYS A 339 1.75 -18.20 -7.17
C LYS A 339 0.36 -18.02 -7.80
N ASN A 340 -0.62 -18.82 -7.37
CA ASN A 340 -1.98 -18.83 -7.88
C ASN A 340 -2.96 -17.96 -7.06
N ASN A 341 -2.49 -17.26 -6.02
CA ASN A 341 -3.30 -16.32 -5.24
C ASN A 341 -3.57 -15.05 -6.05
N ASP A 342 -4.79 -14.53 -5.93
CA ASP A 342 -5.28 -13.45 -6.79
C ASP A 342 -4.57 -12.12 -6.59
N TYR A 343 -4.02 -11.83 -5.41
CA TYR A 343 -3.51 -10.49 -5.08
C TYR A 343 -2.01 -10.49 -4.77
N PHE A 344 -1.32 -9.40 -5.17
CA PHE A 344 0.13 -9.26 -4.99
C PHE A 344 0.61 -9.51 -3.56
N GLY A 345 -0.13 -9.03 -2.56
CA GLY A 345 0.22 -9.15 -1.14
C GLY A 345 -0.11 -10.50 -0.50
N GLN A 346 -0.75 -11.43 -1.21
CA GLN A 346 -1.11 -12.76 -0.70
C GLN A 346 0.03 -13.75 -0.95
N THR A 347 1.12 -13.57 -0.23
CA THR A 347 2.32 -14.38 -0.39
C THR A 347 2.37 -15.57 0.57
N ASP A 348 2.92 -16.67 0.07
CA ASP A 348 3.23 -17.89 0.80
C ASP A 348 4.76 -18.14 0.74
N LEU A 349 5.31 -18.91 1.68
CA LEU A 349 6.73 -19.26 1.73
C LEU A 349 7.00 -20.55 0.97
N PHE A 350 7.99 -20.52 0.08
CA PHE A 350 8.42 -21.65 -0.72
C PHE A 350 9.92 -21.92 -0.57
N ILE A 351 10.30 -23.19 -0.67
CA ILE A 351 11.69 -23.64 -0.80
C ILE A 351 11.88 -24.23 -2.19
N TYR A 352 12.95 -23.82 -2.87
CA TYR A 352 13.35 -24.36 -4.16
C TYR A 352 14.70 -25.07 -4.03
N THR A 353 14.83 -26.26 -4.62
CA THR A 353 16.07 -27.04 -4.68
C THR A 353 16.70 -26.96 -6.06
N ILE A 354 17.96 -26.51 -6.15
CA ILE A 354 18.63 -26.21 -7.43
C ILE A 354 18.77 -27.44 -8.32
N ASP A 355 19.34 -28.53 -7.79
CA ASP A 355 19.69 -29.72 -8.57
C ASP A 355 18.46 -30.45 -9.13
N THR A 356 17.42 -30.60 -8.30
CA THR A 356 16.20 -31.34 -8.64
C THR A 356 15.14 -30.47 -9.29
N LYS A 357 15.28 -29.13 -9.20
CA LYS A 357 14.26 -28.14 -9.57
C LYS A 357 12.92 -28.36 -8.84
N ALA A 358 12.98 -28.96 -7.66
CA ALA A 358 11.80 -29.20 -6.84
C ALA A 358 11.43 -27.94 -6.06
N GLU A 359 10.13 -27.68 -5.97
CA GLU A 359 9.56 -26.58 -5.20
C GLU A 359 8.59 -27.13 -4.16
N GLU A 360 8.68 -26.61 -2.93
CA GLU A 360 7.86 -27.02 -1.80
C GLU A 360 7.27 -25.79 -1.10
N LYS A 361 5.96 -25.79 -0.84
CA LYS A 361 5.31 -24.77 -0.02
C LYS A 361 5.45 -25.13 1.46
N ILE A 362 5.99 -24.22 2.26
CA ILE A 362 6.24 -24.41 3.69
C ILE A 362 5.11 -23.83 4.55
N SER A 363 4.71 -22.58 4.26
CA SER A 363 3.68 -21.89 5.04
C SER A 363 2.87 -20.95 4.16
N ASP A 364 1.60 -20.77 4.50
CA ASP A 364 0.74 -19.75 3.92
C ASP A 364 0.89 -18.38 4.61
N GLY A 365 0.51 -17.30 3.91
CA GLY A 365 0.34 -15.97 4.49
C GLY A 365 1.61 -15.36 5.11
N VAL A 366 2.77 -15.68 4.55
CA VAL A 366 4.08 -15.20 5.00
C VAL A 366 4.38 -13.85 4.38
N LYS A 367 4.91 -12.92 5.18
CA LYS A 367 5.29 -11.56 4.76
C LYS A 367 6.76 -11.31 5.09
N SER A 368 7.41 -10.43 4.34
CA SER A 368 8.83 -10.03 4.46
C SER A 368 9.84 -11.16 4.24
N SER A 369 11.13 -10.82 4.19
CA SER A 369 12.22 -11.79 3.97
C SER A 369 12.29 -12.83 5.10
N PRO A 370 12.39 -14.14 4.79
CA PRO A 370 12.62 -15.17 5.80
C PRO A 370 14.12 -15.27 6.15
N ALA A 371 14.44 -15.97 7.24
CA ALA A 371 15.82 -16.21 7.64
C ALA A 371 16.09 -17.68 7.94
N TRP A 372 17.21 -18.19 7.41
CA TRP A 372 17.70 -19.52 7.74
C TRP A 372 18.41 -19.54 9.08
N HIS A 373 18.21 -20.63 9.82
CA HIS A 373 19.18 -21.02 10.85
C HIS A 373 20.45 -21.57 10.17
N PRO A 374 21.66 -21.36 10.73
CA PRO A 374 22.92 -21.79 10.11
C PRO A 374 23.06 -23.29 9.85
N ASP A 375 22.28 -24.14 10.52
CA ASP A 375 22.27 -25.59 10.25
C ASP A 375 21.44 -25.97 9.02
N GLY A 376 20.67 -25.05 8.44
CA GLY A 376 19.79 -25.30 7.30
C GLY A 376 18.55 -26.16 7.58
N ASN A 377 18.27 -26.50 8.84
CA ASN A 377 17.14 -27.33 9.26
C ASN A 377 15.97 -26.52 9.86
N ILE A 378 16.15 -25.21 10.01
CA ILE A 378 15.10 -24.31 10.52
C ILE A 378 15.04 -23.07 9.63
N ILE A 379 13.82 -22.61 9.35
CA ILE A 379 13.54 -21.31 8.74
C ILE A 379 12.63 -20.49 9.64
N TYR A 380 12.97 -19.22 9.80
CA TYR A 380 12.22 -18.23 10.57
C TYR A 380 11.52 -17.26 9.63
N TYR A 381 10.28 -16.90 9.95
CA TYR A 381 9.49 -16.02 9.09
C TYR A 381 8.39 -15.32 9.87
N THR A 382 7.77 -14.35 9.20
CA THR A 382 6.73 -13.50 9.75
C THR A 382 5.37 -13.85 9.17
N LYS A 383 4.36 -14.03 10.03
CA LYS A 383 3.00 -14.40 9.61
C LYS A 383 1.96 -13.92 10.63
N LYS A 384 0.73 -13.64 10.18
CA LYS A 384 -0.42 -13.39 11.07
C LYS A 384 -0.96 -14.72 11.63
N PRO A 385 -1.29 -14.81 12.93
CA PRO A 385 -1.88 -16.02 13.49
C PRO A 385 -3.25 -16.31 12.87
N LYS A 386 -3.61 -17.59 12.83
CA LYS A 386 -4.90 -18.06 12.29
C LYS A 386 -6.09 -17.37 12.97
N ASN A 387 -6.05 -17.26 14.30
CA ASN A 387 -7.10 -16.68 15.11
C ASN A 387 -6.70 -15.27 15.59
N PRO A 388 -7.64 -14.31 15.63
CA PRO A 388 -7.41 -13.02 16.27
C PRO A 388 -7.17 -13.17 17.77
N ASP A 389 -6.67 -12.10 18.40
CA ASP A 389 -6.61 -12.01 19.85
C ASP A 389 -7.99 -11.74 20.48
N LYS A 390 -8.01 -11.46 21.79
CA LYS A 390 -9.25 -11.23 22.56
C LYS A 390 -10.01 -9.96 22.13
N THR A 391 -9.35 -9.03 21.46
CA THR A 391 -9.92 -7.76 20.97
C THR A 391 -10.27 -7.83 19.49
N GLY A 392 -9.94 -8.92 18.79
CA GLY A 392 -10.22 -9.10 17.38
C GLY A 392 -9.03 -8.79 16.46
N SER A 393 -7.93 -8.28 17.01
CA SER A 393 -6.74 -7.86 16.26
C SER A 393 -5.91 -9.05 15.78
N LYS A 394 -5.25 -8.86 14.64
CA LYS A 394 -4.24 -9.79 14.11
C LYS A 394 -2.95 -9.07 13.79
N TYR A 395 -1.94 -9.33 14.61
CA TYR A 395 -0.59 -8.83 14.42
C TYR A 395 0.32 -9.88 13.80
N PHE A 396 1.27 -9.44 13.01
CA PHE A 396 2.37 -10.25 12.53
C PHE A 396 3.27 -10.64 13.70
N ASP A 397 3.62 -11.92 13.74
CA ASP A 397 4.52 -12.49 14.74
C ASP A 397 5.54 -13.40 14.07
N LEU A 398 6.57 -13.76 14.82
CA LEU A 398 7.62 -14.67 14.40
C LEU A 398 7.15 -16.12 14.51
N PHE A 399 7.44 -16.89 13.48
CA PHE A 399 7.25 -18.32 13.39
C PHE A 399 8.56 -19.00 13.02
N GLU A 400 8.70 -20.25 13.43
CA GLU A 400 9.73 -21.17 12.96
C GLU A 400 9.09 -22.37 12.28
N TYR A 401 9.74 -22.89 11.24
CA TYR A 401 9.45 -24.19 10.67
C TYR A 401 10.69 -25.09 10.73
N ARG A 402 10.52 -26.30 11.25
CA ARG A 402 11.58 -27.31 11.38
C ARG A 402 11.38 -28.38 10.32
N PHE A 403 12.35 -28.55 9.40
CA PHE A 403 12.19 -29.45 8.26
C PHE A 403 12.13 -30.93 8.68
N GLU A 404 13.01 -31.38 9.59
CA GLU A 404 13.00 -32.77 10.05
C GLU A 404 11.70 -33.20 10.76
N ALA A 405 11.05 -32.26 11.46
CA ALA A 405 9.82 -32.53 12.22
C ALA A 405 8.54 -32.21 11.44
N GLU A 406 8.66 -31.52 10.29
CA GLU A 406 7.54 -30.92 9.56
C GLU A 406 6.60 -30.11 10.47
N GLU A 407 7.18 -29.35 11.41
CA GLU A 407 6.46 -28.64 12.47
C GLU A 407 6.66 -27.12 12.39
N GLU A 408 5.54 -26.38 12.36
CA GLU A 408 5.46 -24.93 12.48
C GLU A 408 5.18 -24.53 13.94
N THR A 409 5.98 -23.64 14.51
CA THR A 409 5.79 -23.10 15.88
C THR A 409 5.77 -21.57 15.88
N ARG A 410 4.80 -20.99 16.58
CA ARG A 410 4.73 -19.53 16.82
C ARG A 410 5.65 -19.14 17.98
N LEU A 411 6.62 -18.28 17.71
CA LEU A 411 7.63 -17.84 18.68
C LEU A 411 7.18 -16.61 19.49
N THR A 412 6.46 -15.68 18.86
CA THR A 412 6.06 -14.42 19.51
C THR A 412 4.55 -14.16 19.44
N LYS A 413 4.06 -13.23 20.27
CA LYS A 413 2.63 -12.86 20.33
C LYS A 413 2.46 -11.35 20.45
N GLY A 414 1.78 -10.73 19.48
CA GLY A 414 1.46 -9.30 19.48
C GLY A 414 2.70 -8.42 19.36
N THR A 415 3.77 -8.95 18.76
CA THR A 415 5.06 -8.24 18.63
C THR A 415 5.16 -7.37 17.40
N ARG A 416 4.25 -7.56 16.43
CA ARG A 416 4.21 -6.80 15.17
C ARG A 416 5.56 -6.91 14.46
N ALA A 417 6.04 -8.15 14.36
CA ALA A 417 7.41 -8.48 13.99
C ALA A 417 7.55 -8.71 12.49
N PHE A 418 8.59 -8.14 11.87
CA PHE A 418 8.88 -8.21 10.43
C PHE A 418 10.37 -8.48 10.18
N SER A 419 10.68 -9.03 9.01
CA SER A 419 12.04 -9.24 8.46
C SER A 419 13.01 -9.87 9.48
N PRO A 420 12.72 -11.06 10.05
CA PRO A 420 13.61 -11.67 11.04
C PRO A 420 14.98 -12.01 10.45
N VAL A 421 16.04 -11.92 11.26
CA VAL A 421 17.37 -12.43 10.95
C VAL A 421 17.94 -13.18 12.16
N PHE A 422 18.57 -14.33 11.93
CA PHE A 422 19.16 -15.14 12.99
C PHE A 422 20.59 -14.70 13.31
N ILE A 423 20.90 -14.56 14.60
CA ILE A 423 22.22 -14.18 15.10
C ILE A 423 22.87 -15.40 15.78
N PRO A 424 23.90 -16.01 15.15
CA PRO A 424 24.51 -17.24 15.65
C PRO A 424 25.25 -17.10 16.98
N SER A 425 25.92 -15.95 17.21
CA SER A 425 26.75 -15.72 18.40
C SER A 425 25.95 -15.84 19.69
N ASP A 426 24.74 -15.29 19.72
CA ASP A 426 23.89 -15.26 20.91
C ASP A 426 22.77 -16.31 20.89
N SER A 427 22.55 -16.99 19.76
CA SER A 427 21.37 -17.83 19.51
C SER A 427 20.10 -17.02 19.77
N SER A 428 19.83 -16.09 18.85
CA SER A 428 18.72 -15.14 18.95
C SER A 428 18.22 -14.74 17.57
N ILE A 429 17.03 -14.14 17.52
CA ILE A 429 16.50 -13.50 16.30
C ILE A 429 16.45 -12.00 16.53
N VAL A 430 16.95 -11.22 15.58
CA VAL A 430 16.66 -9.79 15.49
C VAL A 430 15.56 -9.58 14.46
N PHE A 431 14.63 -8.68 14.73
CA PHE A 431 13.47 -8.40 13.88
C PHE A 431 13.06 -6.93 13.98
N ILE A 432 12.34 -6.45 12.99
CA ILE A 432 11.73 -5.12 12.97
C ILE A 432 10.39 -5.19 13.72
N ALA A 433 10.09 -4.21 14.56
CA ALA A 433 8.80 -4.10 15.22
C ALA A 433 8.20 -2.70 15.07
N THR A 434 6.88 -2.66 14.88
CA THR A 434 6.12 -1.42 14.64
C THR A 434 5.31 -0.99 15.86
N LYS A 435 5.34 0.32 16.16
CA LYS A 435 4.45 0.95 17.16
C LYS A 435 4.25 2.43 16.82
N ASP A 436 2.99 2.89 16.79
CA ASP A 436 2.62 4.30 16.55
C ASP A 436 3.33 4.86 15.30
N GLY A 437 3.27 4.08 14.21
CA GLY A 437 3.90 4.39 12.92
C GLY A 437 5.42 4.36 12.85
N SER A 438 6.13 4.23 13.98
CA SER A 438 7.59 4.11 14.03
C SER A 438 8.04 2.65 14.05
N GLN A 439 9.19 2.35 13.42
CA GLN A 439 9.80 1.03 13.43
C GLN A 439 11.13 1.01 14.18
N ASN A 440 11.39 -0.09 14.90
CA ASN A 440 12.59 -0.28 15.70
C ASN A 440 13.09 -1.73 15.62
N LEU A 441 14.38 -1.92 15.88
CA LEU A 441 15.01 -3.24 15.93
C LEU A 441 14.83 -3.84 17.32
N HIS A 442 14.30 -5.05 17.38
CA HIS A 442 14.12 -5.84 18.59
C HIS A 442 14.87 -7.17 18.47
N GLN A 443 15.28 -7.73 19.61
CA GLN A 443 15.96 -9.01 19.68
C GLN A 443 15.21 -9.97 20.60
N PHE A 444 14.89 -11.16 20.08
CA PHE A 444 14.33 -12.28 20.83
C PHE A 444 15.44 -13.27 21.20
N ASP A 445 15.71 -13.39 22.50
CA ASP A 445 16.69 -14.32 23.07
C ASP A 445 16.02 -15.64 23.43
N PHE A 446 16.37 -16.72 22.72
CA PHE A 446 15.77 -18.03 22.93
C PHE A 446 16.07 -18.63 24.31
N LYS A 447 17.28 -18.39 24.86
CA LYS A 447 17.71 -18.99 26.13
C LYS A 447 16.98 -18.38 27.31
N ARG A 448 16.76 -17.06 27.25
CA ARG A 448 16.10 -16.29 28.31
C ARG A 448 14.59 -16.16 28.10
N ASN A 449 14.12 -16.41 26.88
CA ASN A 449 12.74 -16.17 26.45
C ASN A 449 12.29 -14.73 26.73
N ILE A 450 13.13 -13.77 26.36
CA ILE A 450 12.87 -12.33 26.51
C ILE A 450 13.06 -11.61 25.18
N ILE A 451 12.29 -10.54 24.99
CA ILE A 451 12.44 -9.60 23.89
C ILE A 451 13.03 -8.30 24.45
N ARG A 452 14.11 -7.81 23.84
CA ARG A 452 14.72 -6.52 24.17
C ARG A 452 14.71 -5.59 22.97
N LYS A 453 14.50 -4.29 23.21
CA LYS A 453 14.62 -3.25 22.21
C LYS A 453 16.10 -2.90 22.00
N LEU A 454 16.57 -2.83 20.76
CA LEU A 454 17.95 -2.50 20.39
C LEU A 454 18.13 -1.05 19.96
N THR A 455 17.12 -0.47 19.31
CA THR A 455 17.11 0.93 18.84
C THR A 455 15.94 1.68 19.46
N ASP A 456 16.01 3.01 19.55
CA ASP A 456 14.91 3.84 20.05
C ASP A 456 14.63 5.02 19.11
N PHE A 457 14.39 4.71 17.84
CA PHE A 457 13.97 5.68 16.84
C PHE A 457 12.56 6.17 17.17
N ASP A 458 12.41 7.49 17.23
CA ASP A 458 11.19 8.21 17.57
C ASP A 458 10.77 9.22 16.48
N ASN A 459 11.40 9.22 15.31
CA ASN A 459 11.16 10.19 14.23
C ASN A 459 10.27 9.65 13.09
N HIS A 460 9.43 8.64 13.36
CA HIS A 460 8.66 7.87 12.36
C HIS A 460 9.52 7.29 11.23
N LYS A 461 10.77 6.94 11.54
CA LYS A 461 11.63 6.18 10.63
C LYS A 461 10.97 4.85 10.29
N ILE A 462 10.97 4.55 8.99
CA ILE A 462 10.50 3.29 8.42
C ILE A 462 11.73 2.41 8.20
N ILE A 463 11.69 1.16 8.66
CA ILE A 463 12.74 0.15 8.45
C ILE A 463 12.12 -0.96 7.59
N HIS A 464 12.78 -1.34 6.51
CA HIS A 464 12.20 -2.25 5.51
C HIS A 464 12.75 -3.67 5.61
N SER A 465 14.07 -3.82 5.48
CA SER A 465 14.75 -5.11 5.42
C SER A 465 15.80 -5.24 6.52
N LEU A 466 16.21 -6.48 6.81
CA LEU A 466 17.31 -6.78 7.72
C LEU A 466 18.24 -7.83 7.11
N PHE A 467 19.54 -7.60 7.25
CA PHE A 467 20.59 -8.55 6.91
C PHE A 467 21.64 -8.60 8.03
N TYR A 468 22.21 -9.77 8.29
CA TYR A 468 23.27 -9.94 9.27
C TYR A 468 24.61 -10.16 8.58
N ASP A 469 25.49 -9.17 8.69
CA ASP A 469 26.87 -9.29 8.25
C ASP A 469 27.69 -10.04 9.31
N SER A 470 27.95 -11.32 9.02
CA SER A 470 28.74 -12.19 9.90
C SER A 470 30.23 -11.82 9.99
N VAL A 471 30.76 -11.04 9.04
CA VAL A 471 32.16 -10.62 9.01
C VAL A 471 32.39 -9.47 9.99
N LYS A 472 31.54 -8.43 9.92
CA LYS A 472 31.64 -7.26 10.82
C LYS A 472 30.87 -7.44 12.13
N GLU A 473 29.97 -8.43 12.20
CA GLU A 473 28.94 -8.59 13.23
C GLU A 473 28.01 -7.38 13.32
N TRP A 474 27.54 -6.95 12.15
CA TRP A 474 26.62 -5.83 11.98
C TRP A 474 25.24 -6.33 11.58
N LEU A 475 24.22 -5.64 12.07
CA LEU A 475 22.90 -5.66 11.45
C LEU A 475 22.86 -4.56 10.41
N ILE A 476 22.57 -4.91 9.18
CA ILE A 476 22.33 -3.99 8.08
C ILE A 476 20.83 -3.87 7.89
N PHE A 477 20.34 -2.65 7.65
CA PHE A 477 18.93 -2.41 7.42
C PHE A 477 18.70 -1.25 6.46
N ASP A 478 17.68 -1.37 5.62
CA ASP A 478 17.21 -0.25 4.82
C ASP A 478 16.27 0.62 5.66
N HIS A 479 16.35 1.94 5.50
CA HIS A 479 15.46 2.86 6.18
C HIS A 479 15.09 4.09 5.35
N THR A 480 13.93 4.66 5.68
CA THR A 480 13.44 5.92 5.10
C THR A 480 13.08 6.88 6.22
N ASP A 481 13.76 8.04 6.23
CA ASP A 481 13.42 9.18 7.08
C ASP A 481 12.58 10.24 6.36
N HIS A 482 12.77 10.38 5.04
CA HIS A 482 12.13 11.40 4.22
C HIS A 482 11.68 10.88 2.86
N HIS A 483 12.58 10.85 1.88
CA HIS A 483 12.44 10.20 0.57
C HIS A 483 13.59 9.21 0.39
N PHE A 484 13.33 8.22 -0.46
CA PHE A 484 14.28 7.18 -0.83
C PHE A 484 14.65 6.28 0.35
N ARG A 485 15.16 5.09 0.04
CA ARG A 485 15.81 4.23 1.03
C ARG A 485 17.30 4.51 1.10
N ASN A 486 17.80 4.48 2.31
CA ASN A 486 19.21 4.51 2.67
C ASN A 486 19.56 3.22 3.41
N ILE A 487 20.84 2.86 3.45
CA ILE A 487 21.30 1.65 4.12
C ILE A 487 22.03 2.04 5.41
N GLY A 488 21.47 1.63 6.54
CA GLY A 488 22.02 1.80 7.87
C GLY A 488 22.70 0.55 8.41
N TYR A 489 23.48 0.71 9.47
CA TYR A 489 24.07 -0.39 10.24
C TYR A 489 23.89 -0.21 11.74
N LEU A 490 23.84 -1.31 12.47
CA LEU A 490 23.94 -1.41 13.93
C LEU A 490 24.98 -2.49 14.28
N SER A 491 26.06 -2.09 14.93
CA SER A 491 27.10 -2.98 15.44
C SER A 491 26.61 -3.73 16.67
N LEU A 492 26.65 -5.07 16.63
CA LEU A 492 26.29 -5.90 17.77
C LEU A 492 27.38 -5.96 18.85
N LYS A 493 28.59 -5.50 18.55
CA LYS A 493 29.74 -5.52 19.48
C LYS A 493 29.69 -4.39 20.51
N ASP A 494 29.30 -3.19 20.06
CA ASP A 494 29.38 -1.96 20.85
C ASP A 494 28.11 -1.10 20.76
N SER A 495 27.07 -1.57 20.07
CA SER A 495 25.79 -0.85 19.88
C SER A 495 25.91 0.48 19.12
N THR A 496 27.02 0.72 18.43
CA THR A 496 27.14 1.86 17.53
C THR A 496 26.25 1.67 16.31
N TYR A 497 25.60 2.73 15.86
CA TYR A 497 24.76 2.71 14.66
C TYR A 497 24.99 3.97 13.83
N GLY A 498 24.69 3.89 12.54
CA GLY A 498 24.79 5.01 11.61
C GLY A 498 24.37 4.60 10.21
N ASP A 499 24.62 5.48 9.25
CA ASP A 499 24.40 5.17 7.83
C ASP A 499 25.66 4.61 7.19
N PHE A 500 25.49 3.56 6.40
CA PHE A 500 26.51 3.01 5.51
C PHE A 500 26.43 3.68 4.13
N LEU A 501 25.22 3.80 3.57
CA LEU A 501 24.92 4.56 2.37
C LEU A 501 23.78 5.53 2.67
N ASN A 502 23.98 6.82 2.40
CA ASN A 502 23.02 7.89 2.67
C ASN A 502 23.04 8.91 1.53
N ASN A 503 22.06 8.80 0.64
CA ASN A 503 21.96 9.64 -0.54
C ASN A 503 20.60 10.35 -0.58
N ALA A 504 20.64 11.68 -0.72
CA ALA A 504 19.43 12.49 -0.67
C ALA A 504 18.64 12.51 -1.99
N LEU A 505 19.17 11.91 -3.07
CA LEU A 505 18.66 12.09 -4.43
C LEU A 505 18.27 10.80 -5.15
N TRP A 506 18.57 9.63 -4.58
CA TRP A 506 18.27 8.33 -5.19
C TRP A 506 18.14 7.28 -4.09
N ASP A 507 17.66 6.12 -4.49
CA ASP A 507 17.29 5.02 -3.62
C ASP A 507 18.31 3.89 -3.69
N GLU A 508 18.75 3.45 -2.51
CA GLU A 508 19.65 2.30 -2.33
C GLU A 508 19.05 1.37 -1.28
N ARG A 509 18.93 0.09 -1.64
CA ARG A 509 18.20 -0.88 -0.82
C ARG A 509 18.69 -2.32 -0.97
N ASP A 510 18.20 -3.15 -0.06
CA ASP A 510 18.35 -4.60 -0.08
C ASP A 510 19.83 -5.04 -0.07
N MET A 511 20.66 -4.41 0.75
CA MET A 511 22.08 -4.73 0.80
C MET A 511 22.34 -6.13 1.39
N THR A 512 23.14 -6.92 0.68
CA THR A 512 23.69 -8.20 1.15
C THR A 512 25.22 -8.19 1.04
N VAL A 513 25.88 -9.02 1.84
CA VAL A 513 27.35 -9.14 1.87
C VAL A 513 27.74 -10.61 1.71
N SER A 514 28.60 -10.89 0.73
CA SER A 514 29.13 -12.22 0.49
C SER A 514 30.11 -12.65 1.59
N ALA A 515 30.38 -13.96 1.67
CA ALA A 515 31.40 -14.48 2.58
C ALA A 515 32.81 -13.94 2.33
N SER A 516 33.09 -13.43 1.11
CA SER A 516 34.34 -12.78 0.76
C SER A 516 34.30 -11.25 0.97
N GLY A 517 33.27 -10.71 1.62
CA GLY A 517 33.13 -9.28 1.89
C GLY A 517 32.67 -8.43 0.71
N LYS A 518 32.20 -9.03 -0.40
CA LYS A 518 31.64 -8.28 -1.53
C LYS A 518 30.23 -7.84 -1.20
N ILE A 519 29.94 -6.57 -1.45
CA ILE A 519 28.65 -5.96 -1.16
C ILE A 519 27.84 -5.94 -2.45
N VAL A 520 26.56 -6.33 -2.39
CA VAL A 520 25.61 -6.22 -3.49
C VAL A 520 24.33 -5.57 -2.99
N TYR A 521 23.81 -4.59 -3.72
CA TYR A 521 22.58 -3.87 -3.38
C TYR A 521 21.87 -3.38 -4.64
N SER A 522 20.63 -2.91 -4.50
CA SER A 522 19.84 -2.37 -5.60
C SER A 522 19.93 -0.84 -5.62
N ASP A 523 20.12 -0.26 -6.80
CA ASP A 523 20.43 1.16 -7.00
C ASP A 523 19.63 1.75 -8.16
N ASP A 524 18.96 2.89 -7.95
CA ASP A 524 18.12 3.55 -8.96
C ASP A 524 18.67 4.86 -9.53
N ARG A 525 19.94 5.22 -9.28
CA ARG A 525 20.56 6.49 -9.73
C ARG A 525 20.35 6.79 -11.20
N SER A 526 20.40 5.75 -12.01
CA SER A 526 20.26 5.81 -13.46
C SER A 526 18.82 5.95 -13.95
N GLY A 527 17.83 5.86 -13.05
CA GLY A 527 16.40 5.87 -13.34
C GLY A 527 15.76 4.48 -13.46
N ILE A 528 16.53 3.42 -13.27
CA ILE A 528 16.06 2.04 -13.18
C ILE A 528 16.86 1.31 -12.11
N PHE A 529 16.17 0.60 -11.21
CA PHE A 529 16.81 -0.27 -10.24
C PHE A 529 17.63 -1.35 -10.93
N ASN A 530 18.94 -1.34 -10.70
CA ASN A 530 19.87 -2.38 -11.10
C ASN A 530 20.72 -2.79 -9.91
N LEU A 531 21.27 -4.00 -9.94
CA LEU A 531 22.21 -4.43 -8.91
C LEU A 531 23.56 -3.72 -9.13
N TYR A 532 24.08 -3.16 -8.04
CA TYR A 532 25.41 -2.58 -7.94
C TYR A 532 26.25 -3.43 -6.98
N GLN A 533 27.52 -3.64 -7.30
CA GLN A 533 28.44 -4.39 -6.45
C GLN A 533 29.63 -3.51 -6.06
N ILE A 534 30.12 -3.70 -4.84
CA ILE A 534 31.38 -3.14 -4.33
C ILE A 534 32.27 -4.30 -3.88
N ASP A 535 33.48 -4.34 -4.42
CA ASP A 535 34.54 -5.29 -4.07
C ASP A 535 35.72 -4.51 -3.47
N GLU A 536 35.71 -4.36 -2.14
CA GLU A 536 36.71 -3.60 -1.39
C GLU A 536 38.13 -4.17 -1.53
N GLU A 537 38.28 -5.48 -1.75
CA GLU A 537 39.60 -6.12 -1.91
C GLU A 537 40.27 -5.75 -3.23
N SER A 538 39.47 -5.64 -4.30
CA SER A 538 39.97 -5.30 -5.64
C SER A 538 39.87 -3.81 -5.98
N ASP A 539 39.33 -2.99 -5.07
CA ASP A 539 38.97 -1.57 -5.29
C ASP A 539 38.06 -1.38 -6.52
N GLY A 540 37.20 -2.37 -6.78
CA GLY A 540 36.32 -2.43 -7.93
C GLY A 540 34.85 -2.24 -7.56
N GLN A 541 34.12 -1.43 -8.33
CA GLN A 541 32.67 -1.22 -8.14
C GLN A 541 31.98 -0.91 -9.46
N GLY A 542 30.66 -1.12 -9.53
CA GLY A 542 29.88 -0.88 -10.75
C GLY A 542 28.54 -1.61 -10.79
N TYR A 543 27.81 -1.42 -11.88
CA TYR A 543 26.59 -2.19 -12.15
C TYR A 543 26.91 -3.61 -12.62
N ILE A 544 26.11 -4.57 -12.17
CA ILE A 544 26.23 -5.99 -12.53
C ILE A 544 24.98 -6.53 -13.25
N THR A 545 23.90 -5.74 -13.30
CA THR A 545 22.72 -5.96 -14.15
C THR A 545 22.41 -4.72 -14.97
N ASN A 546 21.78 -4.92 -16.12
CA ASN A 546 21.19 -3.88 -16.95
C ASN A 546 19.86 -4.39 -17.49
N VAL A 547 18.76 -4.00 -16.85
CA VAL A 547 17.40 -4.49 -17.14
C VAL A 547 16.41 -3.35 -17.34
N THR A 548 15.29 -3.64 -18.00
CA THR A 548 14.23 -2.64 -18.25
C THR A 548 13.19 -2.58 -17.15
N GLY A 549 12.87 -3.67 -16.45
CA GLY A 549 11.90 -3.64 -15.35
C GLY A 549 12.54 -3.20 -14.04
N GLY A 550 13.50 -3.97 -13.53
CA GLY A 550 14.32 -3.62 -12.37
C GLY A 550 14.83 -4.85 -11.64
N ALA A 551 15.95 -4.74 -10.93
CA ALA A 551 16.57 -5.83 -10.16
C ALA A 551 16.65 -5.46 -8.68
N PHE A 552 16.14 -6.35 -7.81
CA PHE A 552 15.87 -6.09 -6.40
C PHE A 552 16.27 -7.27 -5.51
N MET A 553 16.37 -7.05 -4.20
CA MET A 553 16.45 -8.12 -3.20
C MET A 553 17.54 -9.18 -3.49
N PRO A 554 18.80 -8.78 -3.73
CA PRO A 554 19.87 -9.71 -3.97
C PRO A 554 20.19 -10.53 -2.71
N ASP A 555 20.55 -11.80 -2.90
CA ASP A 555 21.19 -12.63 -1.89
C ASP A 555 22.33 -13.44 -2.49
N VAL A 556 23.47 -13.48 -1.79
CA VAL A 556 24.74 -14.01 -2.31
C VAL A 556 25.17 -15.20 -1.46
N ASN A 557 25.41 -16.35 -2.09
CA ASN A 557 25.90 -17.52 -1.37
C ASN A 557 27.44 -17.51 -1.20
N ALA A 558 27.97 -18.54 -0.52
CA ALA A 558 29.40 -18.66 -0.26
C ALA A 558 30.28 -18.83 -1.52
N ASN A 559 29.69 -19.23 -2.66
CA ASN A 559 30.40 -19.35 -3.94
C ASN A 559 30.41 -18.04 -4.73
N GLY A 560 29.69 -17.00 -4.27
CA GLY A 560 29.50 -15.75 -4.99
C GLY A 560 28.37 -15.79 -6.03
N GLU A 561 27.52 -16.81 -5.99
CA GLU A 561 26.34 -16.90 -6.86
C GLU A 561 25.21 -16.04 -6.28
N ILE A 562 24.51 -15.29 -7.14
CA ILE A 562 23.54 -14.27 -6.73
C ILE A 562 22.13 -14.68 -7.17
N LEU A 563 21.19 -14.68 -6.21
CA LEU A 563 19.75 -14.69 -6.50
C LEU A 563 19.22 -13.28 -6.35
N TYR A 564 18.22 -12.91 -7.14
CA TYR A 564 17.55 -11.62 -7.01
C TYR A 564 16.15 -11.65 -7.60
N SER A 565 15.31 -10.70 -7.19
CA SER A 565 13.98 -10.47 -7.75
C SER A 565 14.06 -9.54 -8.96
N LEU A 566 13.74 -10.06 -10.14
CA LEU A 566 13.69 -9.31 -11.40
C LEU A 566 12.24 -8.96 -11.73
N TYR A 567 11.92 -7.68 -11.88
CA TYR A 567 10.61 -7.27 -12.42
C TYR A 567 10.62 -7.36 -13.95
N GLU A 568 9.68 -8.08 -14.55
CA GLU A 568 9.55 -8.20 -16.00
C GLU A 568 8.15 -8.72 -16.39
N ASN A 569 7.48 -8.05 -17.32
CA ASN A 569 6.17 -8.42 -17.86
C ASN A 569 5.07 -8.57 -16.78
N GLY A 570 4.93 -7.52 -15.96
CA GLY A 570 3.86 -7.40 -14.98
C GLY A 570 4.02 -8.21 -13.70
N GLY A 571 5.22 -8.66 -13.37
CA GLY A 571 5.49 -9.35 -12.11
C GLY A 571 6.97 -9.52 -11.81
N TYR A 572 7.26 -9.86 -10.55
CA TYR A 572 8.61 -10.25 -10.11
C TYR A 572 8.87 -11.72 -10.41
N LYS A 573 10.11 -12.03 -10.81
CA LYS A 573 10.67 -13.35 -11.09
C LYS A 573 11.89 -13.56 -10.21
N ILE A 574 12.26 -14.80 -9.91
CA ILE A 574 13.57 -15.08 -9.30
C ILE A 574 14.58 -15.36 -10.40
N ALA A 575 15.62 -14.55 -10.46
CA ALA A 575 16.73 -14.66 -11.40
C ALA A 575 18.02 -15.04 -10.69
N PHE A 576 18.95 -15.66 -11.43
CA PHE A 576 20.19 -16.23 -10.92
C PHE A 576 21.39 -15.80 -11.78
N LEU A 577 22.44 -15.31 -11.12
CA LEU A 577 23.74 -15.01 -11.72
C LEU A 577 24.79 -15.98 -11.16
N ASP A 578 25.43 -16.74 -12.05
CA ASP A 578 26.55 -17.62 -11.73
C ASP A 578 27.91 -16.89 -11.70
N SER A 579 27.94 -15.71 -12.31
CA SER A 579 29.13 -14.89 -12.48
C SER A 579 28.76 -13.42 -12.63
N VAL A 580 29.69 -12.55 -12.26
CA VAL A 580 29.52 -11.10 -12.28
C VAL A 580 30.40 -10.49 -13.35
N ASN A 581 29.80 -9.69 -14.22
CA ASN A 581 30.50 -8.85 -15.18
C ASN A 581 30.08 -7.40 -14.98
N TRP A 582 31.05 -6.50 -14.84
CA TRP A 582 30.79 -5.07 -14.72
C TRP A 582 30.31 -4.47 -16.03
N ILE A 583 29.37 -3.55 -15.92
CA ILE A 583 28.75 -2.88 -17.06
C ILE A 583 29.23 -1.42 -17.08
N ASP A 584 29.52 -0.90 -18.27
CA ASP A 584 29.78 0.52 -18.46
C ASP A 584 28.55 1.33 -18.01
N GLU A 585 28.72 2.24 -17.06
CA GLU A 585 27.66 3.07 -16.50
C GLU A 585 26.91 3.88 -17.57
N GLY A 586 27.56 4.20 -18.70
CA GLY A 586 26.91 4.88 -19.82
C GLY A 586 25.81 4.06 -20.51
N ASN A 587 25.77 2.75 -20.28
CA ASN A 587 24.78 1.83 -20.86
C ASN A 587 23.64 1.47 -19.90
N VAL A 588 23.69 1.90 -18.65
CA VAL A 588 22.73 1.52 -17.59
C VAL A 588 21.72 2.63 -17.35
N GLY A 589 20.44 2.26 -17.32
CA GLY A 589 19.35 3.20 -17.08
C GLY A 589 19.19 4.25 -18.19
N TYR A 590 18.62 5.40 -17.81
CA TYR A 590 18.33 6.51 -18.72
C TYR A 590 19.52 7.44 -18.92
N SER A 591 20.19 7.79 -17.83
CA SER A 591 21.44 8.55 -17.84
C SER A 591 22.11 8.48 -16.47
N SER A 592 23.42 8.67 -16.43
CA SER A 592 24.19 8.75 -15.18
C SER A 592 23.85 9.96 -14.29
N THR A 593 23.04 10.89 -14.79
CA THR A 593 22.62 12.12 -14.08
C THR A 593 21.11 12.18 -13.82
N TYR A 594 20.39 11.08 -14.06
CA TYR A 594 18.92 11.06 -13.98
C TYR A 594 18.40 11.39 -12.58
N PHE A 595 19.14 11.04 -11.53
CA PHE A 595 18.84 11.36 -10.13
C PHE A 595 18.76 12.87 -9.85
N LEU A 596 19.40 13.74 -10.65
CA LEU A 596 19.35 15.20 -10.44
C LEU A 596 17.93 15.78 -10.54
N ARG A 597 16.98 15.05 -11.12
CA ARG A 597 15.56 15.42 -11.10
C ARG A 597 14.99 15.60 -9.69
N ASN A 598 15.65 15.02 -8.68
CA ASN A 598 15.22 15.00 -7.28
C ASN A 598 15.87 16.13 -6.44
N GLU A 599 16.64 17.05 -7.05
CA GLU A 599 17.41 18.07 -6.31
C GLU A 599 16.56 19.10 -5.53
N ASN A 600 15.26 19.22 -5.87
CA ASN A 600 14.38 20.27 -5.36
C ASN A 600 13.29 19.75 -4.40
N ILE A 601 13.47 18.56 -3.83
CA ILE A 601 12.56 18.01 -2.82
C ILE A 601 12.62 18.84 -1.53
N GLN A 602 11.47 19.17 -0.96
CA GLN A 602 11.35 19.96 0.26
C GLN A 602 11.62 19.11 1.50
N PRO A 603 12.24 19.66 2.56
CA PRO A 603 12.44 18.92 3.80
C PRO A 603 11.13 18.38 4.42
N PRO A 604 11.18 17.26 5.17
CA PRO A 604 9.99 16.70 5.80
C PRO A 604 9.45 17.61 6.90
N LEU A 605 8.13 17.56 7.11
CA LEU A 605 7.49 18.13 8.29
C LEU A 605 7.73 17.20 9.49
N LEU A 606 8.33 17.72 10.56
CA LEU A 606 8.67 16.96 11.79
C LEU A 606 8.07 17.58 13.06
N GLU A 607 7.29 18.65 12.91
CA GLU A 607 6.65 19.35 14.02
C GLU A 607 5.42 18.57 14.52
N GLN A 608 5.06 18.81 15.79
CA GLN A 608 3.89 18.21 16.42
C GLN A 608 2.94 19.28 16.93
N ASP A 609 1.65 19.07 16.69
CA ASP A 609 0.62 19.93 17.25
C ASP A 609 0.57 19.84 18.79
N THR A 610 0.42 20.99 19.44
CA THR A 610 0.44 21.12 20.91
C THR A 610 -0.92 21.44 21.52
N SER A 611 -1.99 21.37 20.72
CA SER A 611 -3.35 21.60 21.18
C SER A 611 -3.73 20.63 22.29
N ILE A 612 -4.54 21.12 23.22
CA ILE A 612 -4.96 20.36 24.40
C ILE A 612 -6.06 19.39 23.98
N ALA A 613 -5.81 18.09 24.15
CA ALA A 613 -6.79 17.06 23.89
C ALA A 613 -7.76 16.89 25.06
N SER A 614 -9.01 16.57 24.73
CA SER A 614 -10.09 16.22 25.65
C SER A 614 -10.62 14.82 25.35
N THR A 615 -11.45 14.25 26.24
CA THR A 615 -12.10 12.97 25.97
C THR A 615 -13.05 13.09 24.78
N TYR A 616 -13.03 12.10 23.89
CA TYR A 616 -13.94 12.07 22.74
C TYR A 616 -15.40 11.95 23.20
N GLU A 617 -16.26 12.80 22.63
CA GLU A 617 -17.72 12.73 22.77
C GLU A 617 -18.34 12.31 21.43
N ASP A 618 -19.34 11.43 21.48
CA ASP A 618 -19.97 10.88 20.27
C ASP A 618 -20.49 12.01 19.37
N ASN A 619 -20.06 11.99 18.12
CA ASN A 619 -20.42 12.98 17.11
C ASN A 619 -20.93 12.28 15.85
N PHE A 620 -21.97 12.84 15.22
CA PHE A 620 -22.56 12.31 13.99
C PHE A 620 -22.33 13.29 12.83
N PRO A 621 -21.88 12.81 11.66
CA PRO A 621 -21.86 13.61 10.46
C PRO A 621 -23.29 13.94 10.01
N PRO A 622 -23.46 14.89 9.06
CA PRO A 622 -24.76 15.22 8.51
C PRO A 622 -25.53 13.97 8.07
N MET A 623 -26.77 13.80 8.55
CA MET A 623 -27.59 12.65 8.19
C MET A 623 -27.88 12.64 6.69
N PHE A 624 -27.49 11.56 6.03
CA PHE A 624 -27.82 11.32 4.63
C PHE A 624 -29.32 11.16 4.47
N ILE A 625 -29.84 11.74 3.40
CA ILE A 625 -31.20 11.53 2.93
C ILE A 625 -31.08 11.02 1.49
N LEU A 626 -31.64 9.86 1.23
CA LEU A 626 -31.66 9.19 -0.07
C LEU A 626 -33.10 9.18 -0.58
N PRO A 627 -33.54 10.20 -1.34
CA PRO A 627 -34.88 10.24 -1.88
C PRO A 627 -35.16 9.01 -2.73
N LYS A 628 -36.37 8.45 -2.62
CA LYS A 628 -36.83 7.35 -3.47
C LYS A 628 -38.21 7.65 -4.04
N ILE A 629 -38.41 7.21 -5.28
CA ILE A 629 -39.74 7.11 -5.89
C ILE A 629 -39.95 5.62 -6.15
N MET A 630 -40.94 5.04 -5.46
CA MET A 630 -41.30 3.64 -5.61
C MET A 630 -42.63 3.51 -6.35
N ALA A 631 -42.68 2.70 -7.39
CA ALA A 631 -43.92 2.32 -8.07
C ALA A 631 -44.29 0.89 -7.69
N ASP A 632 -45.44 0.71 -7.06
CA ASP A 632 -45.93 -0.61 -6.64
C ASP A 632 -47.47 -0.59 -6.55
N TYR A 633 -48.13 -1.71 -6.84
CA TYR A 633 -49.62 -1.80 -6.85
C TYR A 633 -50.35 -0.71 -7.66
N GLY A 634 -49.76 -0.23 -8.76
CA GLY A 634 -50.33 0.86 -9.56
C GLY A 634 -50.32 2.23 -8.88
N THR A 635 -49.59 2.36 -7.76
CA THR A 635 -49.39 3.62 -7.03
C THR A 635 -47.94 4.05 -7.09
N VAL A 636 -47.72 5.36 -7.07
CA VAL A 636 -46.38 5.96 -6.96
C VAL A 636 -46.24 6.54 -5.55
N LYS A 637 -45.24 6.06 -4.82
CA LYS A 637 -44.96 6.38 -3.42
C LYS A 637 -43.63 7.13 -3.32
N PRO A 638 -43.64 8.45 -3.04
CA PRO A 638 -42.42 9.14 -2.67
C PRO A 638 -42.00 8.72 -1.26
N GLY A 639 -40.70 8.62 -1.03
CA GLY A 639 -40.13 8.37 0.29
C GLY A 639 -38.66 8.74 0.32
N PHE A 640 -37.96 8.34 1.36
CA PHE A 640 -36.51 8.45 1.44
C PHE A 640 -35.97 7.42 2.41
N TYR A 641 -34.73 6.98 2.20
CA TYR A 641 -33.95 6.37 3.27
C TYR A 641 -33.14 7.46 3.97
N PHE A 642 -32.81 7.25 5.24
CA PHE A 642 -31.84 8.06 5.96
C PHE A 642 -30.80 7.18 6.63
N TYR A 643 -29.58 7.70 6.67
CA TYR A 643 -28.42 7.00 7.23
C TYR A 643 -27.48 8.01 7.90
N SER A 644 -26.91 7.65 9.03
CA SER A 644 -25.77 8.35 9.63
C SER A 644 -25.04 7.38 10.55
N SER A 645 -23.71 7.40 10.53
CA SER A 645 -22.89 6.63 11.46
C SER A 645 -22.03 7.59 12.27
N GLU A 646 -21.96 7.36 13.57
CA GLU A 646 -21.07 8.08 14.49
C GLU A 646 -19.63 8.06 13.93
N ILE A 647 -18.84 9.13 14.15
CA ILE A 647 -17.53 9.31 13.51
C ILE A 647 -16.59 8.13 13.77
N LEU A 648 -16.54 7.60 15.00
CA LEU A 648 -15.78 6.39 15.36
C LEU A 648 -16.54 5.07 15.11
N GLU A 649 -17.68 5.13 14.43
CA GLU A 649 -18.53 4.00 14.02
C GLU A 649 -19.06 3.14 15.18
N ARG A 650 -19.21 3.73 16.36
CA ARG A 650 -19.75 3.01 17.53
C ARG A 650 -21.26 2.81 17.47
N LEU A 651 -21.96 3.71 16.79
CA LEU A 651 -23.41 3.69 16.64
C LEU A 651 -23.81 4.11 15.23
N THR A 652 -24.74 3.37 14.63
CA THR A 652 -25.28 3.66 13.30
C THR A 652 -26.79 3.81 13.35
N LEU A 653 -27.31 4.82 12.67
CA LEU A 653 -28.73 5.09 12.49
C LEU A 653 -29.09 4.84 11.02
N PHE A 654 -30.09 3.99 10.78
CA PHE A 654 -30.63 3.73 9.45
C PHE A 654 -32.16 3.56 9.50
N GLY A 655 -32.87 4.08 8.50
CA GLY A 655 -34.31 3.91 8.34
C GLY A 655 -34.82 4.42 6.98
N GLY A 656 -36.12 4.32 6.72
CA GLY A 656 -36.76 4.91 5.52
C GLY A 656 -38.10 4.35 5.13
#